data_AF-A0AAY4C4E1-F1
#
_entry.id   AF-A0AAY4C4E1-F1
#
_cell.length_a   1.000
_cell.length_b   1.000
_cell.length_c   1.000
_cell.angle_alpha   90.00
_cell.angle_beta   90.00
_cell.angle_gamma   90.00
#
_symmetry.space_group_name_H-M   'P 1'
#
loop_
_entity.id
_entity.type
_entity.pdbx_description
1 polymer ?
#
loop_
_entity_poly.entity_id
_entity_poly.type
_entity_poly.pdbx_seq_one_letter_code
_entity_poly.pdbx_strand_id
1 'polypeptide(L)'
;MDKDPQTSSCREPVAGAGAFTVKEAGPVSWTPSRCSCCVSGYVEPLVLIQLAEQVDPATKQWIMKVMAAPESLGGAGLLAHPGEDVDGDVIVVSAPRCTLLRATEELGLCKLDKDGNMSAFSNQDTENFPSSENMQEFLTLAEKQFIVKHQLETMRAKKDQRIPGLTQAKGVLRSRQGILQKLERAGVIRQVFPLHDQKRLTALGKEWYSKKSLWGQPLDSIQDYFGGPVAFYFSFLDFYTWALVPPAVLGVLLLMLLPPGAASGDQEIQKMVVAGGVPDEEDSPSVSAHMVQAVFSMLWSTIFMELWKRRSSSLSYHWGTFNLTERFAEPRPGFRGELGVNPITGRLEPLFPEWKRQLRMGLGSVPVVGLFLGLVVLGMVGFYHGEAMVKNLHQSSGTLLTTVLLYLPSMLHILYTNMLSTLYQRVALSLTEWENHREESSFQNHHTTKVLVFTFFNCFAVLFHIAFFKQDLPLLRKRLSSLLIVNQLVNQCSEVMIPFIVDRFYNSQDRDLMEDDPEADSLRAQISVPAFPGLFSEYIELLVQFGYLSLFSCIYPLTALLLLINNITEIRGDAYKICRLFRKPFSPPVSNMGVWQHVLILVKMILAFMIPDEPDWVRIKREQIEFNSMQALSQQVGRHTSLLRPVLIKPIIIHMLLVFYSEKLRLLQELNLDEKEATAELNLTSRGTVFLFLVQTNASFQEHQQLRITLGSVCAIYF
;
A
#
# COMPACT_ATOMS: atom_id res chain seq x y z
N MET A 1 1.60 -11.96 -63.01
CA MET A 1 1.05 -10.81 -62.25
C MET A 1 0.25 -11.41 -61.12
N ASP A 2 0.84 -12.13 -60.16
CA ASP A 2 1.94 -11.82 -59.24
C ASP A 2 1.70 -10.56 -58.40
N LYS A 3 1.15 -10.76 -57.20
CA LYS A 3 1.87 -10.60 -55.91
C LYS A 3 0.93 -10.98 -54.76
N ASP A 4 1.13 -12.15 -54.17
CA ASP A 4 0.66 -12.48 -52.82
C ASP A 4 1.54 -11.74 -51.78
N PRO A 5 0.96 -11.10 -50.75
CA PRO A 5 1.73 -10.51 -49.67
C PRO A 5 2.27 -11.62 -48.75
N GLN A 6 3.60 -11.71 -48.65
CA GLN A 6 4.29 -12.58 -47.71
C GLN A 6 4.00 -12.13 -46.26
N THR A 7 3.08 -12.80 -45.58
CA THR A 7 3.01 -12.79 -44.12
C THR A 7 4.09 -13.73 -43.58
N SER A 8 5.18 -13.17 -43.07
CA SER A 8 6.26 -13.93 -42.44
C SER A 8 5.82 -14.44 -41.06
N SER A 9 5.09 -15.55 -41.05
CA SER A 9 4.81 -16.32 -39.84
C SER A 9 6.13 -16.93 -39.32
N CYS A 10 6.60 -16.46 -38.16
CA CYS A 10 7.68 -17.09 -37.41
C CYS A 10 7.23 -18.45 -36.87
N ARG A 11 7.29 -19.51 -37.70
CA ARG A 11 7.16 -20.89 -37.22
C ARG A 11 8.47 -21.30 -36.55
N GLU A 12 8.39 -21.87 -35.35
CA GLU A 12 9.52 -22.58 -34.74
C GLU A 12 10.05 -23.62 -35.75
N PRO A 13 11.38 -23.76 -35.93
CA PRO A 13 11.90 -24.82 -36.77
C PRO A 13 11.52 -26.16 -36.15
N VAL A 14 10.71 -26.93 -36.88
CA VAL A 14 10.40 -28.32 -36.60
C VAL A 14 11.72 -29.07 -36.41
N ALA A 15 11.83 -29.84 -35.34
CA ALA A 15 12.99 -30.67 -35.05
C ALA A 15 13.27 -31.64 -36.22
N GLY A 16 14.18 -31.27 -37.11
CA GLY A 16 14.54 -32.04 -38.29
C GLY A 16 15.76 -31.43 -38.99
N ALA A 17 16.92 -32.03 -38.74
CA ALA A 17 18.18 -31.99 -39.50
C ALA A 17 18.43 -30.79 -40.45
N GLY A 18 19.35 -29.92 -40.04
CA GLY A 18 20.02 -28.94 -40.90
C GLY A 18 21.09 -28.20 -40.11
N ALA A 19 22.33 -28.68 -40.17
CA ALA A 19 23.47 -28.01 -39.59
C ALA A 19 23.73 -26.69 -40.33
N PHE A 20 23.20 -25.58 -39.80
CA PHE A 20 23.66 -24.25 -40.18
C PHE A 20 24.92 -23.93 -39.36
N THR A 21 26.08 -24.05 -40.01
CA THR A 21 27.36 -23.58 -39.49
C THR A 21 27.39 -22.06 -39.55
N VAL A 22 26.94 -21.43 -38.47
CA VAL A 22 27.31 -20.03 -38.18
C VAL A 22 28.74 -20.06 -37.66
N LYS A 23 29.63 -19.26 -38.28
CA LYS A 23 31.02 -19.05 -37.86
C LYS A 23 31.06 -18.90 -36.33
N GLU A 24 31.91 -19.68 -35.68
CA GLU A 24 32.14 -19.66 -34.24
C GLU A 24 32.28 -18.21 -33.77
N ALA A 25 31.30 -17.77 -32.97
CA ALA A 25 31.33 -16.49 -32.31
C ALA A 25 32.45 -16.54 -31.26
N GLY A 26 33.34 -15.54 -31.25
CA GLY A 26 34.46 -15.48 -30.30
C GLY A 26 33.99 -15.52 -28.83
N PRO A 27 34.89 -15.80 -27.89
CA PRO A 27 34.57 -16.06 -26.48
C PRO A 27 33.88 -14.90 -25.73
N VAL A 28 33.88 -13.68 -26.29
CA VAL A 28 33.33 -12.44 -25.70
C VAL A 28 32.20 -11.88 -26.56
N SER A 29 31.26 -12.73 -26.97
CA SER A 29 30.15 -12.30 -27.83
C SER A 29 28.80 -12.79 -27.30
N TRP A 30 27.73 -12.09 -27.70
CA TRP A 30 26.37 -12.47 -27.37
C TRP A 30 26.06 -13.86 -27.91
N THR A 31 25.31 -14.66 -27.14
CA THR A 31 24.77 -15.94 -27.64
C THR A 31 23.98 -15.70 -28.93
N PRO A 32 24.15 -16.52 -29.98
CA PRO A 32 23.54 -16.27 -31.28
C PRO A 32 22.01 -16.38 -31.23
N SER A 33 21.33 -15.46 -31.90
CA SER A 33 19.87 -15.55 -32.11
C SER A 33 19.53 -16.74 -33.02
N ARG A 34 18.54 -17.54 -32.65
CA ARG A 34 18.11 -18.71 -33.45
C ARG A 34 17.14 -18.37 -34.60
N CYS A 35 16.47 -17.21 -34.57
CA CYS A 35 15.64 -16.74 -35.69
C CYS A 35 16.44 -15.79 -36.59
N SER A 36 16.40 -16.02 -37.90
CA SER A 36 16.94 -15.09 -38.91
C SER A 36 16.27 -13.72 -38.85
N CYS A 37 14.99 -13.67 -38.52
CA CYS A 37 14.19 -12.45 -38.34
C CYS A 37 14.61 -11.58 -37.15
N CYS A 38 15.37 -12.15 -36.20
CA CYS A 38 15.74 -11.52 -34.94
C CYS A 38 17.24 -11.20 -34.86
N VAL A 39 17.97 -11.33 -35.98
CA VAL A 39 19.37 -10.89 -36.11
C VAL A 39 19.40 -9.37 -36.19
N SER A 40 19.95 -8.74 -35.15
CA SER A 40 20.17 -7.28 -35.10
C SER A 40 21.67 -6.99 -35.08
N GLY A 41 22.08 -5.89 -35.71
CA GLY A 41 23.45 -5.39 -35.63
C GLY A 41 23.82 -4.82 -34.25
N TYR A 42 22.81 -4.50 -33.42
CA TYR A 42 22.98 -3.98 -32.07
C TYR A 42 22.03 -4.68 -31.09
N VAL A 43 22.55 -5.11 -29.94
CA VAL A 43 21.80 -5.74 -28.85
C VAL A 43 21.82 -4.80 -27.64
N GLU A 44 20.64 -4.33 -27.24
CA GLU A 44 20.47 -3.46 -26.07
C GLU A 44 20.63 -4.30 -24.78
N PRO A 45 21.58 -3.99 -23.88
CA PRO A 45 21.72 -4.68 -22.59
C PRO A 45 20.59 -4.24 -21.64
N LEU A 46 19.81 -5.20 -21.11
CA LEU A 46 18.60 -4.89 -20.34
C LEU A 46 18.73 -5.23 -18.86
N VAL A 47 19.27 -6.40 -18.55
CA VAL A 47 19.32 -6.96 -17.18
C VAL A 47 20.71 -7.49 -16.89
N LEU A 48 21.18 -7.30 -15.66
CA LEU A 48 22.42 -7.85 -15.14
C LEU A 48 22.14 -8.92 -14.10
N ILE A 49 22.82 -10.05 -14.22
CA ILE A 49 22.85 -11.13 -13.24
C ILE A 49 24.25 -11.14 -12.61
N GLN A 50 24.31 -10.91 -11.31
CA GLN A 50 25.54 -11.05 -10.54
C GLN A 50 25.61 -12.45 -9.91
N LEU A 51 26.68 -13.16 -10.23
CA LEU A 51 27.04 -14.45 -9.68
C LEU A 51 27.84 -14.29 -8.37
N ALA A 52 28.06 -15.38 -7.65
CA ALA A 52 29.00 -15.37 -6.53
C ALA A 52 30.46 -15.26 -7.03
N GLU A 53 31.36 -14.72 -6.19
CA GLU A 53 32.78 -14.44 -6.52
C GLU A 53 33.59 -15.67 -6.98
N GLN A 54 33.09 -16.90 -6.77
CA GLN A 54 33.80 -18.15 -7.11
C GLN A 54 32.84 -19.17 -7.75
N VAL A 55 32.18 -18.81 -8.85
CA VAL A 55 31.38 -19.75 -9.63
C VAL A 55 32.24 -20.44 -10.68
N ASP A 56 32.16 -21.77 -10.74
CA ASP A 56 32.85 -22.58 -11.76
C ASP A 56 32.46 -22.08 -13.17
N PRO A 57 33.42 -21.78 -14.07
CA PRO A 57 33.15 -21.31 -15.43
C PRO A 57 32.21 -22.23 -16.21
N ALA A 58 32.24 -23.55 -15.96
CA ALA A 58 31.33 -24.51 -16.58
C ALA A 58 29.86 -24.26 -16.14
N THR A 59 29.66 -23.81 -14.90
CA THR A 59 28.34 -23.43 -14.39
C THR A 59 27.84 -22.17 -15.07
N LYS A 60 28.69 -21.15 -15.21
CA LYS A 60 28.34 -19.89 -15.90
C LYS A 60 27.94 -20.15 -17.36
N GLN A 61 28.75 -20.91 -18.09
CA GLN A 61 28.44 -21.29 -19.48
C GLN A 61 27.15 -22.11 -19.57
N TRP A 62 26.90 -23.01 -18.62
CA TRP A 62 25.66 -23.77 -18.56
C TRP A 62 24.44 -22.87 -18.34
N ILE A 63 24.52 -21.91 -17.42
CA ILE A 63 23.45 -20.92 -17.16
C ILE A 63 23.13 -20.16 -18.46
N MET A 64 24.14 -19.61 -19.13
CA MET A 64 23.96 -18.89 -20.38
C MET A 64 23.32 -19.76 -21.47
N LYS A 65 23.75 -21.02 -21.60
CA LYS A 65 23.18 -21.96 -22.57
C LYS A 65 21.72 -22.29 -22.27
N VAL A 66 21.35 -22.42 -21.00
CA VAL A 66 19.96 -22.65 -20.58
C VAL A 66 19.09 -21.42 -20.86
N MET A 67 19.59 -20.21 -20.58
CA MET A 67 18.88 -18.97 -20.87
C MET A 67 18.63 -18.78 -22.37
N ALA A 68 19.61 -19.12 -23.21
CA ALA A 68 19.49 -19.05 -24.67
C ALA A 68 18.72 -20.22 -25.31
N ALA A 69 18.39 -21.26 -24.54
CA ALA A 69 17.59 -22.37 -25.05
C ALA A 69 16.11 -21.97 -25.19
N PRO A 70 15.37 -22.54 -26.17
CA PRO A 70 13.93 -22.30 -26.31
C PRO A 70 13.12 -22.89 -25.14
N GLU A 71 11.91 -22.36 -24.93
CA GLU A 71 10.97 -22.82 -23.90
C GLU A 71 10.52 -24.27 -24.05
N SER A 72 10.48 -24.78 -25.29
CA SER A 72 10.22 -26.19 -25.57
C SER A 72 11.23 -27.10 -24.87
N LEU A 73 12.48 -26.64 -24.72
CA LEU A 73 13.55 -27.31 -23.98
C LEU A 73 13.66 -26.85 -22.51
N GLY A 74 12.82 -25.91 -22.08
CA GLY A 74 12.79 -25.38 -20.71
C GLY A 74 13.70 -24.17 -20.47
N GLY A 75 14.25 -23.57 -21.53
CA GLY A 75 14.96 -22.29 -21.45
C GLY A 75 14.03 -21.07 -21.60
N ALA A 76 14.62 -19.88 -21.77
CA ALA A 76 13.90 -18.61 -21.85
C ALA A 76 13.93 -17.94 -23.25
N GLY A 77 14.73 -18.46 -24.19
CA GLY A 77 14.92 -17.83 -25.50
C GLY A 77 15.52 -16.41 -25.42
N LEU A 78 16.38 -16.16 -24.45
CA LEU A 78 17.04 -14.87 -24.22
C LEU A 78 18.43 -14.82 -24.87
N LEU A 79 19.00 -13.62 -24.95
CA LEU A 79 20.39 -13.41 -25.34
C LEU A 79 21.22 -13.20 -24.08
N ALA A 80 22.32 -13.92 -23.94
CA ALA A 80 23.24 -13.79 -22.81
C ALA A 80 24.63 -13.38 -23.30
N HIS A 81 25.29 -12.51 -22.54
CA HIS A 81 26.66 -12.06 -22.74
C HIS A 81 27.48 -12.39 -21.47
N PRO A 82 28.70 -12.92 -21.60
CA PRO A 82 29.51 -13.35 -20.44
C PRO A 82 30.09 -12.19 -19.62
N GLY A 83 29.90 -10.94 -20.04
CA GLY A 83 30.54 -9.76 -19.43
C GLY A 83 31.91 -9.47 -20.06
N GLU A 84 32.76 -8.76 -19.33
CA GLU A 84 34.15 -8.47 -19.72
C GLU A 84 34.98 -9.78 -19.80
N ASP A 85 34.89 -10.60 -18.75
CA ASP A 85 35.64 -11.83 -18.62
C ASP A 85 34.75 -13.08 -18.61
N VAL A 86 35.19 -14.12 -19.32
CA VAL A 86 34.54 -15.44 -19.29
C VAL A 86 34.49 -16.00 -17.87
N ASP A 87 35.52 -15.74 -17.06
CA ASP A 87 35.64 -16.17 -15.66
C ASP A 87 35.06 -15.15 -14.66
N GLY A 88 34.57 -13.99 -15.14
CA GLY A 88 33.98 -12.96 -14.29
C GLY A 88 32.66 -13.38 -13.64
N ASP A 89 32.19 -12.61 -12.66
CA ASP A 89 30.98 -12.87 -11.89
C ASP A 89 29.71 -12.24 -12.51
N VAL A 90 29.79 -11.68 -13.70
CA VAL A 90 28.67 -10.97 -14.35
C VAL A 90 28.13 -11.73 -15.56
N ILE A 91 26.81 -11.73 -15.74
CA ILE A 91 26.14 -12.10 -17.00
C ILE A 91 25.20 -10.96 -17.37
N VAL A 92 25.33 -10.44 -18.59
CA VAL A 92 24.42 -9.42 -19.13
C VAL A 92 23.38 -10.10 -20.03
N VAL A 93 22.13 -9.69 -19.92
CA VAL A 93 20.98 -10.36 -20.53
C VAL A 93 20.17 -9.38 -21.35
N SER A 94 19.74 -9.84 -22.52
CA SER A 94 18.83 -9.14 -23.42
C SER A 94 17.80 -10.11 -24.00
N ALA A 95 16.86 -9.62 -24.79
CA ALA A 95 15.84 -10.42 -25.44
C ALA A 95 15.76 -10.10 -26.94
N PRO A 96 15.65 -11.12 -27.81
CA PRO A 96 15.40 -10.89 -29.23
C PRO A 96 13.95 -10.43 -29.43
N ARG A 97 13.67 -9.74 -30.56
CA ARG A 97 12.33 -9.24 -30.92
C ARG A 97 11.23 -10.30 -30.80
N CYS A 98 11.51 -11.52 -31.25
CA CYS A 98 10.63 -12.68 -31.22
C CYS A 98 10.13 -12.98 -29.80
N THR A 99 11.07 -13.02 -28.84
CA THR A 99 10.77 -13.32 -27.43
C THR A 99 10.02 -12.16 -26.78
N LEU A 100 10.38 -10.92 -27.11
CA LEU A 100 9.68 -9.73 -26.62
C LEU A 100 8.21 -9.70 -27.07
N LEU A 101 7.92 -9.93 -28.36
CA LEU A 101 6.55 -9.95 -28.88
C LEU A 101 5.72 -11.08 -28.25
N ARG A 102 6.28 -12.29 -28.20
CA ARG A 102 5.60 -13.44 -27.57
C ARG A 102 5.29 -13.18 -26.10
N ALA A 103 6.27 -12.69 -25.34
CA ALA A 103 6.07 -12.39 -23.92
C ALA A 103 5.07 -11.25 -23.70
N THR A 104 4.98 -10.30 -24.63
CA THR A 104 3.98 -9.21 -24.60
C THR A 104 2.56 -9.78 -24.67
N GLU A 105 2.32 -10.75 -25.55
CA GLU A 105 1.03 -11.47 -25.67
C GLU A 105 0.75 -12.37 -24.45
N GLU A 106 1.76 -13.09 -23.95
CA GLU A 106 1.65 -13.93 -22.75
C GLU A 106 1.25 -13.11 -21.51
N LEU A 107 1.89 -11.95 -21.32
CA LEU A 107 1.58 -11.01 -20.25
C LEU A 107 0.26 -10.24 -20.49
N GLY A 108 -0.28 -10.27 -21.71
CA GLY A 108 -1.50 -9.56 -22.07
C GLY A 108 -1.33 -8.03 -22.01
N LEU A 109 -0.14 -7.52 -22.34
CA LEU A 109 0.11 -6.08 -22.33
C LEU A 109 -0.74 -5.42 -23.42
N CYS A 110 -1.44 -4.34 -23.05
CA CYS A 110 -2.24 -3.58 -24.01
C CYS A 110 -1.37 -2.52 -24.71
N LYS A 111 -1.59 -2.37 -26.00
CA LYS A 111 -0.86 -1.46 -26.89
C LYS A 111 -1.85 -0.67 -27.74
N LEU A 112 -1.38 0.43 -28.28
CA LEU A 112 -2.18 1.29 -29.14
C LEU A 112 -2.39 0.57 -30.48
N ASP A 113 -3.64 0.32 -30.84
CA ASP A 113 -3.99 -0.18 -32.17
C ASP A 113 -3.96 0.94 -33.21
N LYS A 114 -4.12 0.57 -34.49
CA LYS A 114 -4.21 1.49 -35.63
C LYS A 114 -5.37 2.49 -35.51
N ASP A 115 -6.42 2.15 -34.76
CA ASP A 115 -7.62 2.96 -34.56
C ASP A 115 -7.45 3.92 -33.35
N GLY A 116 -6.32 3.86 -32.65
CA GLY A 116 -5.99 4.70 -31.50
C GLY A 116 -6.55 4.20 -30.16
N ASN A 117 -7.06 2.97 -30.09
CA ASN A 117 -7.57 2.37 -28.86
C ASN A 117 -6.52 1.49 -28.20
N MET A 118 -6.64 1.32 -26.87
CA MET A 118 -5.77 0.42 -26.12
C MET A 118 -6.34 -0.99 -26.11
N SER A 119 -5.68 -1.90 -26.82
CA SER A 119 -6.11 -3.28 -26.98
C SER A 119 -4.98 -4.27 -26.65
N ALA A 120 -5.33 -5.46 -26.19
CA ALA A 120 -4.35 -6.49 -25.83
C ALA A 120 -3.59 -6.93 -27.08
N PHE A 121 -2.25 -6.91 -27.01
CA PHE A 121 -1.43 -7.34 -28.14
C PHE A 121 -1.58 -8.84 -28.39
N SER A 122 -1.74 -9.22 -29.67
CA SER A 122 -1.62 -10.60 -30.13
C SER A 122 -0.66 -10.68 -31.30
N ASN A 123 0.22 -11.68 -31.26
CA ASN A 123 1.20 -11.89 -32.32
C ASN A 123 0.56 -12.38 -33.64
N GLN A 124 -0.71 -12.79 -33.61
CA GLN A 124 -1.48 -13.14 -34.82
C GLN A 124 -2.04 -11.91 -35.54
N ASP A 125 -2.19 -10.78 -34.84
CA ASP A 125 -2.81 -9.56 -35.32
C ASP A 125 -1.79 -8.40 -35.35
N THR A 126 -0.55 -8.67 -35.77
CA THR A 126 0.52 -7.65 -35.78
C THR A 126 0.22 -6.48 -36.71
N GLU A 127 -0.59 -6.70 -37.76
CA GLU A 127 -1.03 -5.64 -38.69
C GLU A 127 -1.87 -4.55 -37.99
N ASN A 128 -2.55 -4.91 -36.90
CA ASN A 128 -3.33 -3.95 -36.11
C ASN A 128 -2.46 -3.06 -35.21
N PHE A 129 -1.18 -3.41 -35.03
CA PHE A 129 -0.22 -2.70 -34.19
C PHE A 129 0.96 -2.20 -35.04
N PRO A 130 0.83 -1.06 -35.74
CA PRO A 130 1.86 -0.57 -36.66
C PRO A 130 3.21 -0.29 -35.98
N SER A 131 3.21 0.08 -34.69
CA SER A 131 4.43 0.27 -33.90
C SER A 131 5.22 -1.01 -33.66
N SER A 132 4.64 -2.21 -33.88
CA SER A 132 5.28 -3.51 -33.59
C SER A 132 6.55 -3.79 -34.41
N GLU A 133 6.79 -3.01 -35.48
CA GLU A 133 8.05 -3.04 -36.24
C GLU A 133 9.22 -2.43 -35.48
N ASN A 134 8.97 -1.34 -34.76
CA ASN A 134 9.97 -0.63 -33.98
C ASN A 134 9.85 -0.96 -32.49
N MET A 135 10.65 -1.92 -32.03
CA MET A 135 10.62 -2.36 -30.63
C MET A 135 11.03 -1.29 -29.62
N GLN A 136 11.67 -0.19 -30.04
CA GLN A 136 11.98 0.93 -29.14
C GLN A 136 10.76 1.81 -28.84
N GLU A 137 9.81 1.86 -29.78
CA GLU A 137 8.56 2.60 -29.65
C GLU A 137 7.43 1.71 -29.10
N PHE A 138 7.42 0.45 -29.51
CA PHE A 138 6.39 -0.52 -29.11
C PHE A 138 6.45 -0.90 -27.61
N LEU A 139 7.67 -1.12 -27.11
CA LEU A 139 7.90 -1.50 -25.72
C LEU A 139 8.77 -0.45 -25.03
N THR A 140 8.28 -0.01 -23.88
CA THR A 140 9.03 0.84 -22.98
C THR A 140 10.24 0.09 -22.42
N LEU A 141 11.23 0.84 -21.90
CA LEU A 141 12.42 0.22 -21.31
C LEU A 141 12.04 -0.61 -20.07
N ALA A 142 11.12 -0.09 -19.25
CA ALA A 142 10.61 -0.81 -18.08
C ALA A 142 9.93 -2.14 -18.47
N GLU A 143 9.09 -2.15 -19.52
CA GLU A 143 8.44 -3.36 -20.00
C GLU A 143 9.43 -4.39 -20.55
N LYS A 144 10.42 -3.98 -21.35
CA LYS A 144 11.45 -4.89 -21.85
C LYS A 144 12.20 -5.59 -20.72
N GLN A 145 12.59 -4.82 -19.70
CA GLN A 145 13.30 -5.35 -18.53
C GLN A 145 12.40 -6.26 -17.68
N PHE A 146 11.13 -5.90 -17.52
CA PHE A 146 10.15 -6.74 -16.84
C PHE A 146 9.90 -8.05 -17.60
N ILE A 147 9.81 -8.01 -18.93
CA ILE A 147 9.70 -9.20 -19.79
C ILE A 147 10.92 -10.11 -19.60
N VAL A 148 12.14 -9.57 -19.63
CA VAL A 148 13.35 -10.36 -19.39
C VAL A 148 13.30 -11.02 -18.02
N LYS A 149 12.96 -10.28 -16.96
CA LYS A 149 12.76 -10.84 -15.61
C LYS A 149 11.72 -11.95 -15.61
N HIS A 150 10.55 -11.71 -16.21
CA HIS A 150 9.48 -12.70 -16.28
C HIS A 150 9.96 -13.98 -16.96
N GLN A 151 10.66 -13.86 -18.09
CA GLN A 151 11.19 -15.01 -18.83
C GLN A 151 12.30 -15.76 -18.06
N LEU A 152 13.10 -15.05 -17.25
CA LEU A 152 14.05 -15.69 -16.34
C LEU A 152 13.34 -16.46 -15.22
N GLU A 153 12.29 -15.86 -14.66
CA GLU A 153 11.48 -16.44 -13.61
C GLU A 153 10.71 -17.66 -14.11
N THR A 154 10.25 -17.70 -15.37
CA THR A 154 9.50 -18.83 -15.96
C THR A 154 10.38 -20.01 -16.39
N MET A 155 11.71 -19.93 -16.37
CA MET A 155 12.60 -21.04 -16.77
C MET A 155 12.40 -22.29 -15.90
N ARG A 156 12.16 -23.45 -16.52
CA ARG A 156 11.90 -24.73 -15.81
C ARG A 156 12.71 -25.88 -16.37
N ALA A 157 13.18 -26.76 -15.49
CA ALA A 157 13.81 -28.00 -15.92
C ALA A 157 12.77 -28.95 -16.56
N LYS A 158 13.00 -29.43 -17.78
CA LYS A 158 12.09 -30.42 -18.40
C LYS A 158 12.30 -31.82 -17.83
N LYS A 159 13.55 -32.17 -17.53
CA LYS A 159 13.98 -33.47 -17.00
C LYS A 159 14.86 -33.26 -15.78
N ASP A 160 14.99 -34.32 -15.00
CA ASP A 160 15.94 -34.35 -13.89
C ASP A 160 17.35 -34.21 -14.45
N GLN A 161 18.06 -33.17 -14.01
CA GLN A 161 19.41 -32.88 -14.47
C GLN A 161 20.26 -32.35 -13.33
N ARG A 162 21.58 -32.43 -13.49
CA ARG A 162 22.52 -31.83 -12.54
C ARG A 162 23.05 -30.52 -13.10
N ILE A 163 23.13 -29.53 -12.22
CA ILE A 163 23.82 -28.28 -12.50
C ILE A 163 25.32 -28.58 -12.41
N PRO A 164 26.11 -28.32 -13.48
CA PRO A 164 27.57 -28.47 -13.45
C PRO A 164 28.20 -27.66 -12.30
N GLY A 165 29.37 -28.07 -11.82
CA GLY A 165 30.15 -27.32 -10.81
C GLY A 165 29.61 -27.30 -9.38
N LEU A 166 28.41 -27.83 -9.10
CA LEU A 166 27.79 -27.82 -7.77
C LEU A 166 27.89 -29.17 -7.04
N THR A 167 27.98 -29.12 -5.70
CA THR A 167 27.98 -30.30 -4.83
C THR A 167 26.71 -31.14 -4.95
N GLN A 168 26.81 -32.46 -4.73
CA GLN A 168 25.75 -33.44 -5.03
C GLN A 168 24.38 -33.12 -4.39
N ALA A 169 24.34 -32.50 -3.21
CA ALA A 169 23.07 -32.15 -2.55
C ALA A 169 22.41 -30.88 -3.13
N LYS A 170 23.20 -29.90 -3.57
CA LYS A 170 22.71 -28.60 -4.07
C LYS A 170 22.47 -28.60 -5.58
N GLY A 171 23.24 -29.38 -6.34
CA GLY A 171 23.23 -29.40 -7.81
C GLY A 171 22.12 -30.22 -8.48
N VAL A 172 21.25 -30.92 -7.74
CA VAL A 172 20.15 -31.69 -8.36
C VAL A 172 18.96 -30.78 -8.65
N LEU A 173 18.55 -30.75 -9.91
CA LEU A 173 17.40 -30.01 -10.42
C LEU A 173 16.35 -31.03 -10.90
N ARG A 174 15.16 -31.00 -10.31
CA ARG A 174 14.07 -31.93 -10.65
C ARG A 174 13.22 -31.38 -11.80
N SER A 175 12.55 -32.27 -12.52
CA SER A 175 11.59 -31.91 -13.56
C SER A 175 10.52 -30.94 -13.02
N ARG A 176 10.17 -29.96 -13.85
CA ARG A 176 9.24 -28.85 -13.59
C ARG A 176 9.67 -27.87 -12.51
N GLN A 177 10.88 -27.97 -11.96
CA GLN A 177 11.40 -27.02 -10.98
C GLN A 177 11.92 -25.73 -11.63
N GLY A 178 11.69 -24.59 -10.98
CA GLY A 178 12.24 -23.28 -11.36
C GLY A 178 13.76 -23.23 -11.29
N ILE A 179 14.40 -22.89 -12.40
CA ILE A 179 15.87 -22.88 -12.51
C ILE A 179 16.46 -21.69 -11.75
N LEU A 180 15.92 -20.48 -11.98
CA LEU A 180 16.39 -19.25 -11.33
C LEU A 180 16.30 -19.33 -9.80
N GLN A 181 15.12 -19.68 -9.28
CA GLN A 181 14.88 -19.82 -7.83
C GLN A 181 15.80 -20.87 -7.19
N LYS A 182 16.15 -21.95 -7.92
CA LYS A 182 17.09 -22.96 -7.43
C LYS A 182 18.52 -22.41 -7.37
N LEU A 183 18.94 -21.63 -8.35
CA LEU A 183 20.27 -21.00 -8.40
C LEU A 183 20.44 -19.93 -7.31
N GLU A 184 19.41 -19.13 -7.04
CA GLU A 184 19.38 -18.17 -5.92
C GLU A 184 19.49 -18.90 -4.58
N ARG A 185 18.68 -19.95 -4.35
CA ARG A 185 18.74 -20.77 -3.12
C ARG A 185 20.06 -21.51 -2.95
N ALA A 186 20.73 -21.85 -4.05
CA ALA A 186 22.04 -22.48 -4.02
C ALA A 186 23.17 -21.47 -3.70
N GLY A 187 22.90 -20.16 -3.79
CA GLY A 187 23.87 -19.09 -3.62
C GLY A 187 24.77 -18.87 -4.84
N VAL A 188 24.35 -19.35 -6.02
CA VAL A 188 25.09 -19.17 -7.28
C VAL A 188 24.82 -17.80 -7.87
N ILE A 189 23.54 -17.40 -7.90
CA ILE A 189 23.11 -16.06 -8.29
C ILE A 189 22.91 -15.26 -7.01
N ARG A 190 23.64 -14.15 -6.89
CA ARG A 190 23.56 -13.23 -5.75
C ARG A 190 22.41 -12.25 -5.92
N GLN A 191 22.30 -11.64 -7.09
CA GLN A 191 21.26 -10.66 -7.39
C GLN A 191 21.02 -10.53 -8.90
N VAL A 192 19.79 -10.19 -9.26
CA VAL A 192 19.38 -9.84 -10.62
C VAL A 192 18.76 -8.47 -10.57
N PHE A 193 19.22 -7.54 -11.41
CA PHE A 193 18.67 -6.18 -11.45
C PHE A 193 18.69 -5.59 -12.86
N PRO A 194 17.75 -4.69 -13.18
CA PRO A 194 17.70 -4.04 -14.49
C PRO A 194 18.78 -2.96 -14.60
N LEU A 195 19.33 -2.80 -15.81
CA LEU A 195 20.36 -1.80 -16.09
C LEU A 195 19.76 -0.41 -16.35
N HIS A 196 20.49 0.63 -15.97
CA HIS A 196 20.19 2.00 -16.37
C HIS A 196 20.73 2.28 -17.77
N ASP A 197 19.92 2.98 -18.57
CA ASP A 197 20.42 3.68 -19.75
C ASP A 197 20.82 5.08 -19.31
N GLN A 198 22.12 5.29 -19.15
CA GLN A 198 22.68 6.54 -18.62
C GLN A 198 22.31 7.77 -19.47
N LYS A 199 22.16 7.59 -20.79
CA LYS A 199 21.81 8.69 -21.71
C LYS A 199 20.36 9.12 -21.48
N ARG A 200 19.43 8.16 -21.47
CA ARG A 200 18.01 8.42 -21.21
C ARG A 200 17.77 8.93 -19.79
N LEU A 201 18.49 8.40 -18.80
CA LEU A 201 18.41 8.85 -17.40
C LEU A 201 18.87 10.30 -17.23
N THR A 202 19.98 10.68 -17.88
CA THR A 202 20.49 12.05 -17.78
C THR A 202 19.54 13.05 -18.45
N ALA A 203 18.93 12.67 -19.58
CA ALA A 203 17.90 13.48 -20.24
C ALA A 203 16.65 13.64 -19.34
N LEU A 204 16.15 12.52 -18.79
CA LEU A 204 15.01 12.51 -17.87
C LEU A 204 15.29 13.35 -16.61
N GLY A 205 16.45 13.18 -15.98
CA GLY A 205 16.82 13.94 -14.78
C GLY A 205 16.93 15.45 -15.03
N LYS A 206 17.38 15.85 -16.22
CA LYS A 206 17.44 17.27 -16.61
C LYS A 206 16.04 17.88 -16.73
N GLU A 207 15.10 17.13 -17.31
CA GLU A 207 13.71 17.57 -17.45
C GLU A 207 12.95 17.54 -16.11
N TRP A 208 13.17 16.50 -15.32
CA TRP A 208 12.36 16.18 -14.16
C TRP A 208 12.72 16.98 -12.91
N TYR A 209 13.99 16.96 -12.48
CA TYR A 209 14.40 17.65 -11.26
C TYR A 209 15.21 18.93 -11.52
N SER A 210 15.97 19.01 -12.63
CA SER A 210 16.84 20.18 -12.89
C SER A 210 16.11 21.38 -13.51
N LYS A 211 14.98 21.17 -14.19
CA LYS A 211 14.20 22.25 -14.78
C LYS A 211 13.48 23.05 -13.70
N LYS A 212 13.65 24.37 -13.68
CA LYS A 212 13.02 25.28 -12.70
C LYS A 212 11.49 25.42 -12.84
N SER A 213 10.87 24.73 -13.81
CA SER A 213 9.41 24.72 -13.94
C SER A 213 8.82 24.02 -12.73
N LEU A 214 8.03 24.72 -11.92
CA LEU A 214 7.23 24.12 -10.84
C LEU A 214 6.05 23.30 -11.38
N TRP A 215 5.79 23.37 -12.69
CA TRP A 215 4.60 22.85 -13.34
C TRP A 215 4.94 21.65 -14.24
N GLY A 216 4.11 20.61 -14.12
CA GLY A 216 4.06 19.45 -15.02
C GLY A 216 5.25 18.51 -14.87
N GLN A 217 5.04 17.38 -14.18
CA GLN A 217 6.02 16.29 -14.18
C GLN A 217 5.93 15.50 -15.49
N PRO A 218 7.06 15.00 -16.05
CA PRO A 218 7.06 14.18 -17.26
C PRO A 218 6.61 12.74 -16.95
N LEU A 219 5.34 12.56 -16.58
CA LEU A 219 4.79 11.30 -16.09
C LEU A 219 4.96 10.14 -17.07
N ASP A 220 4.80 10.39 -18.37
CA ASP A 220 4.94 9.36 -19.40
C ASP A 220 6.41 8.93 -19.56
N SER A 221 7.36 9.86 -19.48
CA SER A 221 8.78 9.50 -19.50
C SER A 221 9.22 8.76 -18.23
N ILE A 222 8.61 9.07 -17.09
CA ILE A 222 8.81 8.34 -15.83
C ILE A 222 8.25 6.92 -15.96
N GLN A 223 7.05 6.78 -16.55
CA GLN A 223 6.43 5.49 -16.83
C GLN A 223 7.28 4.65 -17.78
N ASP A 224 7.77 5.23 -18.87
CA ASP A 224 8.56 4.52 -19.88
C ASP A 224 9.89 4.01 -19.31
N TYR A 225 10.49 4.80 -18.42
CA TYR A 225 11.79 4.49 -17.86
C TYR A 225 11.69 3.62 -16.60
N PHE A 226 10.94 4.05 -15.59
CA PHE A 226 10.84 3.39 -14.28
C PHE A 226 9.62 2.50 -14.12
N GLY A 227 8.58 2.62 -14.95
CA GLY A 227 7.39 1.77 -14.92
C GLY A 227 6.27 2.22 -13.97
N GLY A 228 5.16 1.47 -14.02
CA GLY A 228 3.86 1.75 -13.38
C GLY A 228 3.93 2.24 -11.94
N PRO A 229 4.50 1.46 -11.01
CA PRO A 229 4.45 1.78 -9.58
C PRO A 229 5.09 3.15 -9.26
N VAL A 230 6.22 3.46 -9.91
CA VAL A 230 6.94 4.72 -9.74
C VAL A 230 6.14 5.87 -10.36
N ALA A 231 5.62 5.71 -11.57
CA ALA A 231 4.83 6.76 -12.22
C ALA A 231 3.53 7.07 -11.47
N PHE A 232 2.85 6.06 -10.91
CA PHE A 232 1.68 6.28 -10.06
C PHE A 232 2.02 7.03 -8.77
N TYR A 233 3.17 6.74 -8.15
CA TYR A 233 3.63 7.48 -6.98
C TYR A 233 3.81 8.96 -7.28
N PHE A 234 4.59 9.29 -8.32
CA PHE A 234 4.84 10.68 -8.69
C PHE A 234 3.59 11.38 -9.22
N SER A 235 2.69 10.67 -9.90
CA SER A 235 1.39 11.21 -10.31
C SER A 235 0.49 11.52 -9.12
N PHE A 236 0.49 10.65 -8.09
CA PHE A 236 -0.24 10.90 -6.85
C PHE A 236 0.35 12.07 -6.09
N LEU A 237 1.67 12.12 -5.95
CA LEU A 237 2.38 13.21 -5.29
C LEU A 237 2.12 14.55 -6.00
N ASP A 238 2.19 14.59 -7.33
CA ASP A 238 1.81 15.77 -8.14
C ASP A 238 0.37 16.20 -7.85
N PHE A 239 -0.57 15.26 -8.00
CA PHE A 239 -1.99 15.52 -7.81
C PHE A 239 -2.31 16.00 -6.39
N TYR A 240 -1.70 15.38 -5.38
CA TYR A 240 -1.85 15.74 -3.99
C TYR A 240 -1.29 17.14 -3.70
N THR A 241 -0.11 17.47 -4.24
CA THR A 241 0.49 18.81 -4.11
C THR A 241 -0.44 19.89 -4.64
N TRP A 242 -1.04 19.70 -5.82
CA TRP A 242 -2.00 20.66 -6.39
C TRP A 242 -3.31 20.70 -5.62
N ALA A 243 -3.79 19.56 -5.14
CA ALA A 243 -4.98 19.48 -4.30
C ALA A 243 -4.79 20.21 -2.96
N LEU A 244 -3.56 20.39 -2.47
CA LEU A 244 -3.26 21.16 -1.25
C LEU A 244 -3.36 22.69 -1.45
N VAL A 245 -3.40 23.20 -2.69
CA VAL A 245 -3.48 24.65 -2.93
C VAL A 245 -4.77 25.27 -2.40
N PRO A 246 -5.98 24.75 -2.69
CA PRO A 246 -7.22 25.27 -2.10
C PRO A 246 -7.24 25.32 -0.55
N PRO A 247 -6.90 24.25 0.20
CA PRO A 247 -6.84 24.32 1.67
C PRO A 247 -5.73 25.26 2.18
N ALA A 248 -4.60 25.38 1.47
CA ALA A 248 -3.54 26.32 1.85
C ALA A 248 -4.00 27.78 1.70
N VAL A 249 -4.66 28.11 0.58
CA VAL A 249 -5.23 29.44 0.34
C VAL A 249 -6.29 29.76 1.39
N LEU A 250 -7.20 28.83 1.68
CA LEU A 250 -8.21 29.02 2.72
C LEU A 250 -7.56 29.21 4.10
N GLY A 251 -6.54 28.41 4.44
CA GLY A 251 -5.83 28.53 5.71
C GLY A 251 -5.13 29.89 5.89
N VAL A 252 -4.51 30.41 4.83
CA VAL A 252 -3.91 31.76 4.83
C VAL A 252 -4.98 32.85 4.88
N LEU A 253 -6.07 32.69 4.12
CA LEU A 253 -7.18 33.64 4.11
C LEU A 253 -7.83 33.77 5.50
N LEU A 254 -8.06 32.65 6.18
CA LEU A 254 -8.55 32.62 7.56
C LEU A 254 -7.56 33.30 8.51
N LEU A 255 -6.25 33.11 8.33
CA LEU A 255 -5.25 33.80 9.15
C LEU A 255 -5.27 35.33 8.95
N MET A 256 -5.50 35.79 7.72
CA MET A 256 -5.50 37.22 7.38
C MET A 256 -6.83 37.92 7.75
N LEU A 257 -7.96 37.21 7.66
CA LEU A 257 -9.29 37.75 7.96
C LEU A 257 -9.64 37.71 9.45
N LEU A 258 -9.08 36.76 10.21
CA LEU A 258 -9.31 36.70 11.66
C LEU A 258 -8.38 37.69 12.39
N PRO A 259 -8.87 38.40 13.42
CA PRO A 259 -8.03 39.25 14.25
C PRO A 259 -6.83 38.47 14.82
N PRO A 260 -5.64 39.09 14.94
CA PRO A 260 -4.50 38.46 15.61
C PRO A 260 -4.89 38.14 17.07
N GLY A 261 -5.13 36.86 17.34
CA GLY A 261 -5.66 36.36 18.62
C GLY A 261 -6.90 35.46 18.50
N ALA A 262 -7.69 35.58 17.43
CA ALA A 262 -8.88 34.73 17.20
C ALA A 262 -8.48 33.36 16.62
N ALA A 263 -7.45 33.30 15.78
CA ALA A 263 -6.82 32.04 15.39
C ALA A 263 -6.17 31.31 16.57
N SER A 264 -5.90 32.00 17.69
CA SER A 264 -5.25 31.48 18.92
C SER A 264 -6.17 30.64 19.80
N GLY A 265 -7.50 30.71 19.65
CA GLY A 265 -8.43 30.12 20.60
C GLY A 265 -8.45 30.82 21.98
N ASP A 266 -7.47 31.69 22.27
CA ASP A 266 -7.31 32.34 23.57
C ASP A 266 -8.33 33.47 23.83
N GLN A 267 -8.98 34.02 22.79
CA GLN A 267 -9.85 35.20 22.93
C GLN A 267 -11.34 34.91 23.17
N GLU A 268 -11.88 33.74 22.81
CA GLU A 268 -13.30 33.45 23.08
C GLU A 268 -13.58 33.27 24.58
N ILE A 269 -12.66 32.63 25.31
CA ILE A 269 -12.79 32.45 26.76
C ILE A 269 -12.69 33.80 27.48
N GLN A 270 -11.82 34.70 27.03
CA GLN A 270 -11.67 36.00 27.69
C GLN A 270 -12.84 36.96 27.41
N LYS A 271 -13.51 36.85 26.25
CA LYS A 271 -14.75 37.59 25.99
C LYS A 271 -15.94 37.07 26.80
N MET A 272 -16.06 35.76 27.01
CA MET A 272 -17.10 35.20 27.89
C MET A 272 -16.87 35.51 29.39
N VAL A 273 -15.62 35.66 29.82
CA VAL A 273 -15.29 35.94 31.24
C VAL A 273 -15.29 37.43 31.58
N VAL A 274 -15.00 38.32 30.62
CA VAL A 274 -14.95 39.78 30.86
C VAL A 274 -16.32 40.45 30.65
N ALA A 275 -17.18 39.90 29.79
CA ALA A 275 -18.53 40.42 29.58
C ALA A 275 -19.51 39.76 30.57
N GLY A 276 -19.52 40.20 31.82
CA GLY A 276 -20.59 39.93 32.78
C GLY A 276 -21.91 40.62 32.43
N GLY A 277 -22.36 40.52 31.17
CA GLY A 277 -23.55 41.18 30.64
C GLY A 277 -24.46 40.17 29.95
N VAL A 278 -25.76 40.29 30.19
CA VAL A 278 -26.85 39.58 29.51
C VAL A 278 -26.60 39.62 28.00
N PRO A 279 -26.73 38.49 27.27
CA PRO A 279 -26.63 38.52 25.82
C PRO A 279 -27.88 39.22 25.26
N ASP A 280 -27.70 40.41 24.71
CA ASP A 280 -28.74 41.05 23.90
C ASP A 280 -28.97 40.20 22.64
N GLU A 281 -30.24 39.83 22.43
CA GLU A 281 -30.78 39.25 21.21
C GLU A 281 -30.73 40.29 20.10
N GLU A 282 -29.67 40.31 19.28
CA GLU A 282 -29.67 40.73 17.87
C GLU A 282 -28.21 40.84 17.40
N ASP A 283 -27.70 39.79 16.74
CA ASP A 283 -26.77 39.89 15.60
C ASP A 283 -26.37 38.49 15.15
N SER A 284 -26.89 38.08 13.97
CA SER A 284 -26.40 37.10 12.98
C SER A 284 -25.63 35.84 13.43
N PRO A 285 -25.90 34.64 12.85
CA PRO A 285 -25.11 33.46 13.15
C PRO A 285 -23.69 33.68 12.60
N SER A 286 -22.76 34.09 13.45
CA SER A 286 -21.35 34.11 13.11
C SER A 286 -20.92 32.66 12.92
N VAL A 287 -20.94 32.21 11.66
CA VAL A 287 -20.40 30.93 11.25
C VAL A 287 -18.94 30.92 11.72
N SER A 288 -18.65 30.21 12.81
CA SER A 288 -17.30 30.14 13.36
C SER A 288 -16.35 29.73 12.26
N ALA A 289 -15.24 30.45 12.10
CA ALA A 289 -14.24 30.18 11.07
C ALA A 289 -13.78 28.70 11.06
N HIS A 290 -13.78 28.07 12.23
CA HIS A 290 -13.49 26.64 12.40
C HIS A 290 -14.55 25.73 11.78
N MET A 291 -15.82 26.13 11.78
CA MET A 291 -16.92 25.39 11.13
C MET A 291 -16.80 25.49 9.60
N VAL A 292 -16.46 26.66 9.07
CA VAL A 292 -16.18 26.83 7.63
C VAL A 292 -15.02 25.92 7.20
N GLN A 293 -13.93 25.92 7.96
CA GLN A 293 -12.77 25.08 7.71
C GLN A 293 -13.11 23.59 7.77
N ALA A 294 -13.93 23.16 8.73
CA ALA A 294 -14.33 21.76 8.88
C ALA A 294 -15.18 21.25 7.71
N VAL A 295 -16.21 22.01 7.33
CA VAL A 295 -17.06 21.68 6.18
C VAL A 295 -16.23 21.66 4.89
N PHE A 296 -15.34 22.65 4.72
CA PHE A 296 -14.41 22.67 3.60
C PHE A 296 -13.52 21.43 3.57
N SER A 297 -12.87 21.06 4.68
CA SER A 297 -11.99 19.89 4.75
C SER A 297 -12.71 18.57 4.47
N MET A 298 -13.96 18.42 4.91
CA MET A 298 -14.79 17.24 4.62
C MET A 298 -15.15 17.14 3.13
N LEU A 299 -15.57 18.26 2.53
CA LEU A 299 -15.88 18.31 1.09
C LEU A 299 -14.62 18.10 0.25
N TRP A 300 -13.54 18.80 0.60
CA TRP A 300 -12.25 18.72 -0.08
C TRP A 300 -11.70 17.30 -0.09
N SER A 301 -11.67 16.61 1.07
CA SER A 301 -11.15 15.23 1.16
C SER A 301 -11.96 14.25 0.30
N THR A 302 -13.28 14.43 0.25
CA THR A 302 -14.17 13.62 -0.60
C THR A 302 -13.92 13.89 -2.09
N ILE A 303 -13.87 15.16 -2.50
CA ILE A 303 -13.61 15.57 -3.88
C ILE A 303 -12.23 15.10 -4.32
N PHE A 304 -11.20 15.31 -3.49
CA PHE A 304 -9.83 14.87 -3.73
C PHE A 304 -9.77 13.38 -4.06
N MET A 305 -10.39 12.52 -3.25
CA MET A 305 -10.35 11.08 -3.45
C MET A 305 -11.10 10.64 -4.72
N GLU A 306 -12.23 11.25 -5.05
CA GLU A 306 -12.97 10.90 -6.28
C GLU A 306 -12.26 11.40 -7.54
N LEU A 307 -11.65 12.59 -7.49
CA LEU A 307 -10.83 13.10 -8.59
C LEU A 307 -9.55 12.27 -8.77
N TRP A 308 -8.93 11.81 -7.67
CA TRP A 308 -7.79 10.90 -7.74
C TRP A 308 -8.14 9.59 -8.43
N LYS A 309 -9.26 8.94 -8.04
CA LYS A 309 -9.72 7.70 -8.69
C LYS A 309 -9.89 7.91 -10.20
N ARG A 310 -10.52 9.02 -10.60
CA ARG A 310 -10.70 9.37 -12.03
C ARG A 310 -9.37 9.57 -12.75
N ARG A 311 -8.42 10.30 -12.15
CA ARG A 311 -7.07 10.49 -12.72
C ARG A 311 -6.31 9.18 -12.83
N SER A 312 -6.36 8.35 -11.79
CA SER A 312 -5.71 7.03 -11.77
C SER A 312 -6.27 6.12 -12.87
N SER A 313 -7.59 6.08 -13.08
CA SER A 313 -8.21 5.34 -14.18
C SER A 313 -7.83 5.88 -15.56
N SER A 314 -7.75 7.19 -15.72
CA SER A 314 -7.33 7.81 -16.99
C SER A 314 -5.89 7.45 -17.33
N LEU A 315 -4.98 7.45 -16.35
CA LEU A 315 -3.58 7.12 -16.55
C LEU A 315 -3.37 5.63 -16.81
N SER A 316 -4.06 4.74 -16.09
CA SER A 316 -3.97 3.30 -16.38
C SER A 316 -4.53 2.94 -17.74
N TYR A 317 -5.55 3.66 -18.23
CA TYR A 317 -6.01 3.50 -19.61
C TYR A 317 -4.94 3.97 -20.58
N HIS A 318 -4.41 5.18 -20.40
CA HIS A 318 -3.38 5.75 -21.26
C HIS A 318 -2.12 4.87 -21.35
N TRP A 319 -1.67 4.31 -20.23
CA TRP A 319 -0.51 3.43 -20.14
C TRP A 319 -0.80 1.96 -20.49
N GLY A 320 -2.05 1.60 -20.81
CA GLY A 320 -2.41 0.24 -21.23
C GLY A 320 -2.44 -0.79 -20.12
N THR A 321 -2.49 -0.36 -18.86
CA THR A 321 -2.54 -1.26 -17.70
C THR A 321 -3.95 -1.41 -17.12
N PHE A 322 -4.94 -0.66 -17.62
CA PHE A 322 -6.32 -0.67 -17.10
C PHE A 322 -6.99 -2.05 -17.14
N ASN A 323 -6.92 -2.73 -18.30
CA ASN A 323 -7.52 -4.05 -18.52
C ASN A 323 -6.56 -5.21 -18.20
N LEU A 324 -5.45 -4.93 -17.53
CA LEU A 324 -4.48 -5.96 -17.20
C LEU A 324 -5.11 -6.92 -16.17
N THR A 325 -5.60 -8.06 -16.64
CA THR A 325 -5.93 -9.17 -15.76
C THR A 325 -4.64 -9.63 -15.10
N GLU A 326 -4.54 -9.60 -13.77
CA GLU A 326 -3.43 -10.24 -13.05
C GLU A 326 -3.42 -11.74 -13.41
N ARG A 327 -2.66 -12.11 -14.44
CA ARG A 327 -2.48 -13.51 -14.83
C ARG A 327 -1.52 -14.17 -13.85
N PHE A 328 -1.84 -15.41 -13.48
CA PHE A 328 -1.17 -16.26 -12.48
C PHE A 328 0.26 -15.85 -12.10
N ALA A 329 0.39 -15.01 -11.08
CA ALA A 329 1.69 -14.63 -10.54
C ALA A 329 2.45 -15.86 -10.02
N GLU A 330 3.77 -15.86 -10.21
CA GLU A 330 4.62 -16.93 -9.73
C GLU A 330 4.73 -16.89 -8.19
N PRO A 331 4.85 -18.05 -7.51
CA PRO A 331 5.07 -18.06 -6.09
C PRO A 331 6.39 -17.35 -5.73
N ARG A 332 6.35 -16.48 -4.72
CA ARG A 332 7.53 -15.73 -4.28
C ARG A 332 8.66 -16.67 -3.83
N PRO A 333 9.94 -16.27 -3.92
CA PRO A 333 11.09 -17.09 -3.51
C PRO A 333 11.01 -17.63 -2.08
N GLY A 334 10.43 -16.86 -1.16
CA GLY A 334 10.24 -17.20 0.25
C GLY A 334 9.06 -18.14 0.56
N PHE A 335 8.21 -18.46 -0.42
CA PHE A 335 7.03 -19.30 -0.20
C PHE A 335 7.42 -20.77 0.03
N ARG A 336 6.87 -21.35 1.10
CA ARG A 336 7.13 -22.73 1.54
C ARG A 336 5.85 -23.55 1.56
N GLY A 337 5.94 -24.82 1.21
CA GLY A 337 4.78 -25.71 1.16
C GLY A 337 5.16 -27.12 0.77
N GLU A 338 4.20 -28.03 0.86
CA GLU A 338 4.34 -29.38 0.34
C GLU A 338 4.30 -29.31 -1.19
N LEU A 339 5.20 -30.01 -1.87
CA LEU A 339 5.21 -30.02 -3.33
C LEU A 339 3.96 -30.74 -3.84
N GLY A 340 3.16 -30.04 -4.63
CA GLY A 340 1.95 -30.56 -5.24
C GLY A 340 1.70 -29.96 -6.61
N VAL A 341 0.71 -30.48 -7.33
CA VAL A 341 0.30 -29.95 -8.63
C VAL A 341 -0.80 -28.92 -8.39
N ASN A 342 -0.57 -27.67 -8.79
CA ASN A 342 -1.59 -26.63 -8.71
C ASN A 342 -2.76 -26.99 -9.67
N PRO A 343 -4.02 -27.03 -9.18
CA PRO A 343 -5.17 -27.45 -9.99
C PRO A 343 -5.53 -26.48 -11.11
N ILE A 344 -5.12 -25.21 -11.01
CA ILE A 344 -5.42 -24.15 -11.97
C ILE A 344 -4.31 -24.07 -13.03
N THR A 345 -3.05 -24.01 -12.59
CA THR A 345 -1.92 -23.84 -13.52
C THR A 345 -1.35 -25.16 -14.03
N GLY A 346 -1.68 -26.29 -13.39
CA GLY A 346 -1.10 -27.61 -13.68
C GLY A 346 0.40 -27.74 -13.34
N ARG A 347 0.99 -26.73 -12.68
CA ARG A 347 2.42 -26.64 -12.37
C ARG A 347 2.76 -27.38 -11.08
N LEU A 348 3.95 -27.97 -11.01
CA LEU A 348 4.49 -28.54 -9.77
C LEU A 348 5.08 -27.39 -8.94
N GLU A 349 4.37 -26.99 -7.89
CA GLU A 349 4.77 -25.89 -7.02
C GLU A 349 4.52 -26.25 -5.55
N PRO A 350 5.20 -25.60 -4.59
CA PRO A 350 4.83 -25.72 -3.19
C PRO A 350 3.36 -25.28 -3.01
N LEU A 351 2.55 -26.06 -2.31
CA LEU A 351 1.18 -25.75 -1.94
C LEU A 351 1.10 -25.57 -0.42
N PHE A 352 0.34 -24.57 0.02
CA PHE A 352 0.10 -24.29 1.42
C PHE A 352 -1.40 -24.15 1.68
N PRO A 353 -2.00 -24.94 2.61
CA PRO A 353 -3.43 -24.87 2.89
C PRO A 353 -3.86 -23.50 3.40
N GLU A 354 -4.93 -22.94 2.82
CA GLU A 354 -5.37 -21.58 3.14
C GLU A 354 -5.89 -21.43 4.56
N TRP A 355 -6.63 -22.41 5.07
CA TRP A 355 -7.13 -22.38 6.45
C TRP A 355 -5.99 -22.30 7.48
N LYS A 356 -4.84 -22.94 7.21
CA LYS A 356 -3.65 -22.84 8.08
C LYS A 356 -3.09 -21.41 8.06
N ARG A 357 -3.09 -20.76 6.89
CA ARG A 357 -2.67 -19.36 6.74
C ARG A 357 -3.62 -18.42 7.50
N GLN A 358 -4.92 -18.61 7.33
CA GLN A 358 -5.94 -17.84 8.04
C GLN A 358 -5.81 -17.99 9.57
N LEU A 359 -5.57 -19.21 10.05
CA LEU A 359 -5.31 -19.45 11.47
C LEU A 359 -4.06 -18.74 11.98
N ARG A 360 -2.96 -18.76 11.20
CA ARG A 360 -1.73 -18.01 11.52
C ARG A 360 -1.99 -16.51 11.61
N MET A 361 -2.73 -15.95 10.65
CA MET A 361 -3.06 -14.52 10.64
C MET A 361 -3.94 -14.15 11.84
N GLY A 362 -5.05 -14.87 12.06
CA GLY A 362 -6.02 -14.56 13.10
C GLY A 362 -5.53 -14.82 14.54
N LEU A 363 -4.85 -15.95 14.80
CA LEU A 363 -4.40 -16.30 16.16
C LEU A 363 -2.95 -15.88 16.46
N GLY A 364 -2.14 -15.60 15.44
CA GLY A 364 -0.75 -15.18 15.60
C GLY A 364 -0.58 -13.69 15.38
N SER A 365 -0.77 -13.25 14.15
CA SER A 365 -0.43 -11.88 13.75
C SER A 365 -1.33 -10.81 14.37
N VAL A 366 -2.65 -11.01 14.37
CA VAL A 366 -3.61 -10.02 14.92
C VAL A 366 -3.38 -9.77 16.42
N PRO A 367 -3.22 -10.78 17.29
CA PRO A 367 -2.89 -10.55 18.70
C PRO A 367 -1.56 -9.84 18.91
N VAL A 368 -0.52 -10.16 18.13
CA VAL A 368 0.78 -9.48 18.23
C VAL A 368 0.66 -8.01 17.82
N VAL A 369 -0.08 -7.71 16.74
CA VAL A 369 -0.39 -6.32 16.36
C VAL A 369 -1.10 -5.60 17.52
N GLY A 370 -2.14 -6.22 18.09
CA GLY A 370 -2.88 -5.68 19.24
C GLY A 370 -2.01 -5.43 20.47
N LEU A 371 -1.05 -6.33 20.75
CA LEU A 371 -0.08 -6.14 21.84
C LEU A 371 0.79 -4.90 21.62
N PHE A 372 1.32 -4.68 20.41
CA PHE A 372 2.10 -3.50 20.10
C PHE A 372 1.28 -2.21 20.15
N LEU A 373 0.00 -2.24 19.73
CA LEU A 373 -0.91 -1.11 19.92
C LEU A 373 -1.13 -0.81 21.41
N GLY A 374 -1.28 -1.86 22.24
CA GLY A 374 -1.34 -1.72 23.70
C GLY A 374 -0.08 -1.11 24.31
N LEU A 375 1.11 -1.46 23.80
CA LEU A 375 2.37 -0.84 24.23
C LEU A 375 2.43 0.66 23.90
N VAL A 376 1.88 1.08 22.75
CA VAL A 376 1.77 2.52 22.43
C VAL A 376 0.90 3.24 23.46
N VAL A 377 -0.26 2.67 23.83
CA VAL A 377 -1.13 3.24 24.87
C VAL A 377 -0.40 3.32 26.22
N LEU A 378 0.32 2.27 26.59
CA LEU A 378 1.12 2.24 27.82
C LEU A 378 2.19 3.34 27.82
N GLY A 379 2.91 3.51 26.71
CA GLY A 379 3.89 4.58 26.54
C GLY A 379 3.27 5.98 26.64
N MET A 380 2.06 6.16 26.12
CA MET A 380 1.29 7.41 26.26
C MET A 380 0.88 7.68 27.71
N VAL A 381 0.39 6.67 28.44
CA VAL A 381 0.05 6.80 29.86
C VAL A 381 1.30 7.13 30.69
N GLY A 382 2.42 6.44 30.43
CA GLY A 382 3.70 6.71 31.09
C GLY A 382 4.21 8.12 30.83
N PHE A 383 4.05 8.62 29.60
CA PHE A 383 4.37 10.00 29.24
C PHE A 383 3.57 11.01 30.08
N TYR A 384 2.25 10.84 30.21
CA TYR A 384 1.42 11.75 31.01
C TYR A 384 1.73 11.68 32.50
N HIS A 385 2.02 10.49 33.01
CA HIS A 385 2.44 10.34 34.40
C HIS A 385 3.77 11.07 34.67
N GLY A 386 4.74 10.93 33.77
CA GLY A 386 6.01 11.65 33.82
C GLY A 386 5.85 13.18 33.73
N GLU A 387 5.00 13.65 32.82
CA GLU A 387 4.68 15.08 32.67
C GLU A 387 4.06 15.65 33.96
N ALA A 388 3.12 14.94 34.58
CA ALA A 388 2.50 15.35 35.84
C ALA A 388 3.51 15.40 36.99
N MET A 389 4.37 14.38 37.11
CA MET A 389 5.40 14.32 38.15
C MET A 389 6.37 15.51 38.05
N VAL A 390 6.93 15.76 36.87
CA VAL A 390 7.90 16.85 36.66
C VAL A 390 7.25 18.23 36.83
N LYS A 391 5.99 18.39 36.42
CA LYS A 391 5.25 19.64 36.64
C LYS A 391 5.06 19.93 38.14
N ASN A 392 4.74 18.91 38.94
CA ASN A 392 4.62 19.05 40.39
C ASN A 392 5.98 19.40 41.05
N LEU A 393 7.06 18.76 40.60
CA LEU A 393 8.42 19.09 41.05
C LEU A 393 8.80 20.54 40.72
N HIS A 394 8.54 21.00 39.49
CA HIS A 394 8.82 22.38 39.09
C HIS A 394 8.04 23.41 39.91
N GLN A 395 6.77 23.13 40.22
CA GLN A 395 5.96 23.98 41.10
C GLN A 395 6.54 24.08 42.52
N SER A 396 7.17 23.01 43.02
CA SER A 396 7.76 22.98 44.36
C SER A 396 9.13 23.65 44.48
N SER A 397 10.01 23.57 43.46
CA SER A 397 11.40 24.05 43.54
C SER A 397 11.68 25.34 42.76
N GLY A 398 10.91 25.63 41.69
CA GLY A 398 11.03 26.87 40.91
C GLY A 398 12.40 27.19 40.29
N THR A 399 13.32 26.22 40.24
CA THR A 399 14.73 26.44 39.85
C THR A 399 14.92 26.32 38.33
N LEU A 400 15.92 27.00 37.74
CA LEU A 400 16.25 26.89 36.31
C LEU A 400 16.46 25.45 35.81
N LEU A 401 17.04 24.57 36.64
CA LEU A 401 17.20 23.14 36.33
C LEU A 401 15.85 22.44 36.14
N THR A 402 14.87 22.75 36.99
CA THR A 402 13.53 22.18 36.88
C THR A 402 12.79 22.65 35.63
N THR A 403 13.08 23.85 35.12
CA THR A 403 12.55 24.34 33.83
C THR A 403 13.06 23.50 32.65
N VAL A 404 14.33 23.11 32.66
CA VAL A 404 14.89 22.21 31.64
C VAL A 404 14.27 20.82 31.76
N LEU A 405 14.05 20.35 32.98
CA LEU A 405 13.48 19.03 33.25
C LEU A 405 12.06 18.85 32.67
N LEU A 406 11.27 19.92 32.49
CA LEU A 406 9.94 19.87 31.86
C LEU A 406 9.93 19.24 30.46
N TYR A 407 11.04 19.34 29.71
CA TYR A 407 11.14 18.77 28.37
C TYR A 407 11.49 17.27 28.38
N LEU A 408 12.00 16.75 29.51
CA LEU A 408 12.51 15.38 29.60
C LEU A 408 11.43 14.31 29.30
N PRO A 409 10.20 14.37 29.84
CA PRO A 409 9.17 13.37 29.51
C PRO A 409 8.83 13.33 28.02
N SER A 410 8.81 14.51 27.36
CA SER A 410 8.54 14.60 25.93
C SER A 410 9.67 13.97 25.10
N MET A 411 10.93 14.24 25.45
CA MET A 411 12.09 13.64 24.77
C MET A 411 12.15 12.11 24.95
N LEU A 412 11.90 11.63 26.17
CA LEU A 412 11.86 10.18 26.46
C LEU A 412 10.73 9.49 25.70
N HIS A 413 9.56 10.12 25.59
CA HIS A 413 8.44 9.59 24.83
C HIS A 413 8.77 9.50 23.32
N ILE A 414 9.35 10.55 22.74
CA ILE A 414 9.78 10.55 21.32
C ILE A 414 10.80 9.43 21.06
N LEU A 415 11.80 9.28 21.94
CA LEU A 415 12.78 8.20 21.82
C LEU A 415 12.10 6.82 21.90
N TYR A 416 11.21 6.64 22.88
CA TYR A 416 10.45 5.40 23.07
C TYR A 416 9.62 5.04 21.84
N THR A 417 8.82 5.96 21.30
CA THR A 417 7.96 5.70 20.14
C THR A 417 8.76 5.39 18.88
N ASN A 418 9.91 6.05 18.67
CA ASN A 418 10.79 5.75 17.54
C ASN A 418 11.45 4.38 17.66
N MET A 419 11.92 4.01 18.86
CA MET A 419 12.45 2.67 19.12
C MET A 419 11.37 1.59 18.92
N LEU A 420 10.16 1.81 19.45
CA LEU A 420 9.04 0.89 19.31
C LEU A 420 8.61 0.72 17.85
N SER A 421 8.60 1.81 17.07
CA SER A 421 8.28 1.78 15.64
C SER A 421 9.30 0.97 14.84
N THR A 422 10.59 1.20 15.08
CA THR A 422 11.67 0.45 14.41
C THR A 422 11.59 -1.04 14.75
N LEU A 423 11.30 -1.37 16.02
CA LEU A 423 11.12 -2.74 16.45
C LEU A 423 9.89 -3.37 15.78
N TYR A 424 8.76 -2.66 15.75
CA TYR A 424 7.52 -3.15 15.17
C TYR A 424 7.65 -3.43 13.68
N GLN A 425 8.32 -2.58 12.90
CA GLN A 425 8.55 -2.83 11.46
C GLN A 425 9.27 -4.16 11.22
N ARG A 426 10.29 -4.48 12.03
CA ARG A 426 11.00 -5.77 11.97
C ARG A 426 10.09 -6.94 12.35
N VAL A 427 9.30 -6.78 13.40
CA VAL A 427 8.34 -7.79 13.85
C VAL A 427 7.25 -8.03 12.79
N ALA A 428 6.71 -6.97 12.20
CA ALA A 428 5.68 -7.04 11.16
C ALA A 428 6.18 -7.75 9.89
N LEU A 429 7.45 -7.54 9.51
CA LEU A 429 8.07 -8.30 8.42
C LEU A 429 8.19 -9.78 8.78
N SER A 430 8.71 -10.09 9.97
CA SER A 430 8.86 -11.46 10.46
C SER A 430 7.52 -12.21 10.56
N LEU A 431 6.48 -11.54 11.06
CA LEU A 431 5.12 -12.07 11.11
C LEU A 431 4.57 -12.37 9.71
N THR A 432 4.75 -11.44 8.77
CA THR A 432 4.23 -11.62 7.40
C THR A 432 5.01 -12.71 6.64
N GLU A 433 6.30 -12.87 6.92
CA GLU A 433 7.10 -14.02 6.46
C GLU A 433 6.58 -15.35 7.04
N TRP A 434 6.24 -15.36 8.33
CA TRP A 434 5.67 -16.53 9.02
C TRP A 434 4.26 -16.90 8.53
N GLU A 435 3.45 -15.92 8.13
CA GLU A 435 2.13 -16.13 7.48
C GLU A 435 2.24 -16.89 6.15
N ASN A 436 3.40 -16.82 5.49
CA ASN A 436 3.71 -17.58 4.29
C ASN A 436 2.73 -17.33 3.13
N HIS A 437 2.67 -16.08 2.67
CA HIS A 437 1.92 -15.68 1.47
C HIS A 437 2.55 -16.24 0.19
N ARG A 438 1.70 -16.67 -0.76
CA ARG A 438 2.12 -17.23 -2.07
C ARG A 438 2.68 -16.15 -2.98
N GLU A 439 1.95 -15.05 -3.11
CA GLU A 439 2.21 -13.98 -4.07
C GLU A 439 2.89 -12.79 -3.42
N GLU A 440 3.75 -12.12 -4.17
CA GLU A 440 4.46 -10.92 -3.69
C GLU A 440 3.49 -9.76 -3.43
N SER A 441 2.49 -9.56 -4.28
CA SER A 441 1.44 -8.56 -4.08
C SER A 441 0.68 -8.77 -2.76
N SER A 442 0.21 -10.00 -2.51
CA SER A 442 -0.47 -10.36 -1.25
C SER A 442 0.44 -10.18 -0.04
N PHE A 443 1.70 -10.59 -0.12
CA PHE A 443 2.68 -10.39 0.95
C PHE A 443 2.85 -8.91 1.28
N GLN A 444 3.11 -8.08 0.27
CA GLN A 444 3.29 -6.64 0.43
C GLN A 444 2.03 -5.97 0.98
N ASN A 445 0.84 -6.38 0.54
CA ASN A 445 -0.44 -5.85 1.01
C ASN A 445 -0.67 -6.10 2.50
N HIS A 446 -0.41 -7.33 2.98
CA HIS A 446 -0.56 -7.68 4.39
C HIS A 446 0.53 -7.08 5.27
N HIS A 447 1.78 -7.01 4.77
CA HIS A 447 2.86 -6.32 5.47
C HIS A 447 2.53 -4.82 5.63
N THR A 448 2.11 -4.20 4.53
CA THR A 448 1.69 -2.80 4.46
C THR A 448 0.59 -2.51 5.47
N THR A 449 -0.47 -3.31 5.46
CA THR A 449 -1.62 -3.12 6.36
C THR A 449 -1.20 -3.15 7.83
N LYS A 450 -0.32 -4.08 8.24
CA LYS A 450 0.17 -4.17 9.64
C LYS A 450 0.98 -2.94 10.04
N VAL A 451 2.00 -2.60 9.25
CA VAL A 451 2.85 -1.43 9.51
C VAL A 451 2.03 -0.16 9.54
N LEU A 452 1.04 -0.04 8.65
CA LEU A 452 0.18 1.13 8.55
C LEU A 452 -0.73 1.30 9.76
N VAL A 453 -1.41 0.24 10.21
CA VAL A 453 -2.26 0.29 11.40
C VAL A 453 -1.46 0.75 12.62
N PHE A 454 -0.26 0.20 12.79
CA PHE A 454 0.63 0.62 13.87
C PHE A 454 1.11 2.05 13.72
N THR A 455 1.59 2.46 12.54
CA THR A 455 2.07 3.83 12.30
C THR A 455 0.96 4.85 12.51
N PHE A 456 -0.23 4.58 11.97
CA PHE A 456 -1.41 5.44 12.17
C PHE A 456 -1.72 5.60 13.65
N PHE A 457 -1.79 4.50 14.39
CA PHE A 457 -2.06 4.56 15.83
C PHE A 457 -0.96 5.29 16.59
N ASN A 458 0.31 5.01 16.30
CA ASN A 458 1.45 5.66 16.95
C ASN A 458 1.51 7.17 16.68
N CYS A 459 1.15 7.63 15.49
CA CYS A 459 1.12 9.05 15.14
C CYS A 459 -0.10 9.78 15.71
N PHE A 460 -1.29 9.18 15.66
CA PHE A 460 -2.54 9.86 15.96
C PHE A 460 -3.10 9.60 17.36
N ALA A 461 -2.70 8.54 18.07
CA ALA A 461 -3.26 8.20 19.38
C ALA A 461 -3.11 9.34 20.42
N VAL A 462 -1.93 9.98 20.48
CA VAL A 462 -1.71 11.11 21.38
C VAL A 462 -2.59 12.30 21.01
N LEU A 463 -2.74 12.60 19.73
CA LEU A 463 -3.58 13.70 19.26
C LEU A 463 -5.06 13.44 19.54
N PHE A 464 -5.54 12.21 19.31
CA PHE A 464 -6.91 11.80 19.65
C PHE A 464 -7.15 11.85 21.15
N HIS A 465 -6.19 11.43 21.97
CA HIS A 465 -6.29 11.53 23.41
C HIS A 465 -6.42 12.98 23.87
N ILE A 466 -5.60 13.89 23.33
CA ILE A 466 -5.68 15.32 23.69
C ILE A 466 -7.02 15.91 23.23
N ALA A 467 -7.45 15.61 22.00
CA ALA A 467 -8.66 16.16 21.40
C ALA A 467 -9.94 15.72 22.13
N PHE A 468 -10.11 14.41 22.35
CA PHE A 468 -11.37 13.84 22.82
C PHE A 468 -11.43 13.63 24.34
N PHE A 469 -10.31 13.28 24.98
CA PHE A 469 -10.29 12.99 26.42
C PHE A 469 -9.87 14.21 27.25
N LYS A 470 -8.79 14.91 26.86
CA LYS A 470 -8.35 16.13 27.58
C LYS A 470 -9.12 17.38 27.17
N GLN A 471 -9.65 17.42 25.95
CA GLN A 471 -10.40 18.55 25.38
C GLN A 471 -9.63 19.90 25.44
N ASP A 472 -8.29 19.85 25.34
CA ASP A 472 -7.41 21.00 25.41
C ASP A 472 -6.93 21.40 24.00
N LEU A 473 -7.69 22.29 23.36
CA LEU A 473 -7.42 22.78 22.00
C LEU A 473 -6.08 23.54 21.89
N PRO A 474 -5.70 24.44 22.82
CA PRO A 474 -4.38 25.07 22.79
C PRO A 474 -3.21 24.08 22.87
N LEU A 475 -3.30 23.07 23.75
CA LEU A 475 -2.28 22.03 23.85
C LEU A 475 -2.20 21.20 22.58
N LEU A 476 -3.35 20.83 22.01
CA LEU A 476 -3.44 20.09 20.76
C LEU A 476 -2.77 20.86 19.62
N ARG A 477 -3.09 22.15 19.49
CA ARG A 477 -2.52 23.02 18.47
C ARG A 477 -1.01 23.12 18.63
N LYS A 478 -0.52 23.36 19.84
CA LYS A 478 0.93 23.44 20.13
C LYS A 478 1.64 22.15 19.75
N ARG A 479 1.09 20.99 20.12
CA ARG A 479 1.66 19.68 19.80
C ARG A 479 1.66 19.43 18.29
N LEU A 480 0.55 19.65 17.62
CA LEU A 480 0.42 19.49 16.17
C LEU A 480 1.38 20.41 15.41
N SER A 481 1.44 21.71 15.76
CA SER A 481 2.34 22.65 15.10
C SER A 481 3.80 22.27 15.34
N SER A 482 4.17 21.87 16.56
CA SER A 482 5.53 21.43 16.86
C SER A 482 5.91 20.19 16.07
N LEU A 483 5.00 19.21 15.95
CA LEU A 483 5.23 17.97 15.21
C LEU A 483 5.41 18.24 13.71
N LEU A 484 4.50 19.03 13.11
CA LEU A 484 4.56 19.37 11.69
C LEU A 484 5.82 20.17 11.35
N ILE A 485 6.18 21.18 12.15
CA ILE A 485 7.37 21.99 11.90
C ILE A 485 8.65 21.18 12.06
N VAL A 486 8.76 20.34 13.11
CA VAL A 486 9.94 19.51 13.33
C VAL A 486 10.07 18.46 12.23
N ASN A 487 8.99 17.76 11.88
CA ASN A 487 9.01 16.77 10.79
C ASN A 487 9.39 17.45 9.47
N GLN A 488 8.81 18.62 9.18
CA GLN A 488 9.17 19.41 8.01
C GLN A 488 10.66 19.73 7.97
N LEU A 489 11.23 20.16 9.09
CA LEU A 489 12.66 20.50 9.16
C LEU A 489 13.55 19.27 8.93
N VAL A 490 13.22 18.15 9.60
CA VAL A 490 13.96 16.90 9.45
C VAL A 490 13.91 16.41 8.01
N ASN A 491 12.73 16.43 7.38
CA ASN A 491 12.56 16.00 5.99
C ASN A 491 13.31 16.91 5.02
N GLN A 492 13.28 18.24 5.21
CA GLN A 492 14.09 19.14 4.37
C GLN A 492 15.60 18.88 4.53
N CYS A 493 16.06 18.58 5.74
CA CYS A 493 17.45 18.19 5.97
C CYS A 493 17.78 16.87 5.28
N SER A 494 16.94 15.84 5.38
CA SER A 494 17.20 14.56 4.71
C SER A 494 17.13 14.67 3.19
N GLU A 495 16.18 15.43 2.64
CA GLU A 495 15.93 15.50 1.21
C GLU A 495 16.85 16.47 0.46
N VAL A 496 17.35 17.52 1.11
CA VAL A 496 18.24 18.50 0.45
C VAL A 496 19.70 18.27 0.83
N MET A 497 19.98 18.02 2.11
CA MET A 497 21.36 17.98 2.61
C MET A 497 22.05 16.65 2.32
N ILE A 498 21.37 15.52 2.49
CA ILE A 498 21.98 14.19 2.28
C ILE A 498 22.37 14.00 0.81
N PRO A 499 21.50 14.26 -0.19
CA PRO A 499 21.88 14.21 -1.60
C PRO A 499 23.09 15.07 -1.95
N PHE A 500 23.16 16.28 -1.41
CA PHE A 500 24.26 17.21 -1.65
C PHE A 500 25.59 16.67 -1.08
N ILE A 501 25.57 16.08 0.11
CA ILE A 501 26.76 15.48 0.73
C ILE A 501 27.22 14.26 -0.08
N VAL A 502 26.29 13.37 -0.48
CA VAL A 502 26.62 12.17 -1.24
C VAL A 502 27.23 12.52 -2.60
N ASP A 503 26.63 13.46 -3.34
CA ASP A 503 27.16 13.87 -4.65
C ASP A 503 28.53 14.54 -4.55
N ARG A 504 28.78 15.30 -3.47
CA ARG A 504 30.03 16.01 -3.28
C ARG A 504 31.19 15.11 -2.89
N PHE A 505 30.94 14.08 -2.08
CA PHE A 505 32.00 13.29 -1.45
C PHE A 505 32.11 11.85 -1.99
N TYR A 506 31.02 11.23 -2.42
CA TYR A 506 31.04 9.84 -2.90
C TYR A 506 31.39 9.78 -4.40
N ASN A 507 30.78 10.63 -5.22
CA ASN A 507 31.05 10.70 -6.67
C ASN A 507 32.43 11.28 -7.03
N SER A 508 33.15 11.92 -6.09
CA SER A 508 34.52 12.37 -6.33
C SER A 508 35.53 11.22 -6.31
N GLN A 509 35.24 10.14 -5.59
CA GLN A 509 36.18 9.02 -5.40
C GLN A 509 36.15 8.01 -6.57
N ASP A 510 35.00 7.83 -7.22
CA ASP A 510 34.86 6.96 -8.42
C ASP A 510 35.43 7.60 -9.71
N ARG A 511 35.60 8.93 -9.76
CA ARG A 511 36.23 9.60 -10.93
C ARG A 511 37.71 9.28 -11.09
N ASP A 512 38.37 8.85 -10.02
CA ASP A 512 39.81 8.59 -10.01
C ASP A 512 40.15 7.14 -10.40
N LEU A 513 39.14 6.27 -10.61
CA LEU A 513 39.30 4.84 -10.92
C LEU A 513 38.91 4.43 -12.35
N MET A 514 38.69 5.39 -13.27
CA MET A 514 38.24 5.06 -14.63
C MET A 514 39.29 4.23 -15.40
N GLU A 515 38.90 3.05 -15.87
CA GLU A 515 39.65 2.25 -16.85
C GLU A 515 39.36 2.77 -18.28
N ASP A 516 40.08 2.27 -19.29
CA ASP A 516 39.95 2.74 -20.68
C ASP A 516 38.59 2.40 -21.35
N ASP A 517 37.74 1.55 -20.75
CA ASP A 517 36.42 1.15 -21.27
C ASP A 517 35.25 1.80 -20.50
N PRO A 518 34.54 2.78 -21.09
CA PRO A 518 33.44 3.46 -20.43
C PRO A 518 32.19 2.59 -20.22
N GLU A 519 32.01 1.48 -20.96
CA GLU A 519 30.85 0.59 -20.80
C GLU A 519 31.05 -0.33 -19.59
N ALA A 520 32.24 -0.90 -19.44
CA ALA A 520 32.70 -1.67 -18.27
C ALA A 520 32.56 -0.87 -16.97
N ASP A 521 33.09 0.35 -16.93
CA ASP A 521 32.99 1.24 -15.77
C ASP A 521 31.54 1.55 -15.39
N SER A 522 30.66 1.71 -16.39
CA SER A 522 29.24 1.98 -16.16
C SER A 522 28.49 0.79 -15.54
N LEU A 523 28.92 -0.44 -15.84
CA LEU A 523 28.36 -1.67 -15.27
C LEU A 523 28.81 -1.85 -13.82
N ARG A 524 30.11 -1.65 -13.55
CA ARG A 524 30.68 -1.73 -12.19
C ARG A 524 30.11 -0.67 -11.27
N ALA A 525 29.97 0.57 -11.75
CA ALA A 525 29.33 1.64 -11.00
C ALA A 525 27.87 1.31 -10.65
N GLN A 526 27.13 0.60 -11.52
CA GLN A 526 25.77 0.18 -11.19
C GLN A 526 25.72 -0.96 -10.18
N ILE A 527 26.74 -1.82 -10.08
CA ILE A 527 26.81 -2.90 -9.08
C ILE A 527 27.04 -2.33 -7.67
N SER A 528 27.83 -1.25 -7.54
CA SER A 528 28.17 -0.64 -6.24
C SER A 528 27.01 0.14 -5.60
N VAL A 529 26.05 0.60 -6.40
CA VAL A 529 24.90 1.39 -5.93
C VAL A 529 23.91 0.51 -5.12
N PRO A 530 23.33 1.00 -4.02
CA PRO A 530 22.37 0.23 -3.23
C PRO A 530 21.06 -0.06 -3.99
N ALA A 531 20.38 -1.14 -3.61
CA ALA A 531 19.07 -1.47 -4.19
C ALA A 531 18.02 -0.44 -3.78
N PHE A 532 17.06 -0.16 -4.67
CA PHE A 532 15.92 0.68 -4.36
C PHE A 532 15.07 0.04 -3.23
N PRO A 533 14.85 0.74 -2.10
CA PRO A 533 14.17 0.17 -0.93
C PRO A 533 12.65 -0.04 -1.12
N GLY A 534 12.08 0.45 -2.23
CA GLY A 534 10.65 0.44 -2.50
C GLY A 534 9.98 1.77 -2.18
N LEU A 535 8.73 1.92 -2.62
CA LEU A 535 7.92 3.15 -2.44
C LEU A 535 7.10 3.13 -1.14
N PHE A 536 7.29 2.10 -0.32
CA PHE A 536 6.45 1.85 0.85
C PHE A 536 6.51 3.00 1.87
N SER A 537 7.72 3.42 2.25
CA SER A 537 7.93 4.52 3.18
C SER A 537 7.42 5.85 2.63
N GLU A 538 7.63 6.09 1.34
CA GLU A 538 7.19 7.32 0.66
C GLU A 538 5.66 7.45 0.66
N TYR A 539 4.93 6.35 0.41
CA TYR A 539 3.47 6.37 0.53
C TYR A 539 2.96 6.52 1.97
N ILE A 540 3.64 5.95 2.97
CA ILE A 540 3.30 6.17 4.39
C ILE A 540 3.39 7.65 4.73
N GLU A 541 4.47 8.32 4.30
CA GLU A 541 4.64 9.74 4.55
C GLU A 541 3.45 10.54 4.02
N LEU A 542 3.08 10.37 2.74
CA LEU A 542 1.96 11.09 2.14
C LEU A 542 0.63 10.76 2.82
N LEU A 543 0.43 9.51 3.26
CA LEU A 543 -0.77 9.11 4.00
C LEU A 543 -0.85 9.78 5.36
N VAL A 544 0.25 9.84 6.10
CA VAL A 544 0.31 10.49 7.42
C VAL A 544 0.06 11.99 7.28
N GLN A 545 0.65 12.64 6.27
CA GLN A 545 0.36 14.03 5.94
C GLN A 545 -1.12 14.26 5.62
N PHE A 546 -1.72 13.39 4.80
CA PHE A 546 -3.16 13.44 4.49
C PHE A 546 -4.01 13.27 5.76
N GLY A 547 -3.60 12.39 6.67
CA GLY A 547 -4.22 12.21 7.98
C GLY A 547 -4.19 13.49 8.82
N TYR A 548 -3.03 14.17 8.94
CA TYR A 548 -2.95 15.44 9.68
C TYR A 548 -3.87 16.52 9.11
N LEU A 549 -3.93 16.64 7.78
CA LEU A 549 -4.77 17.62 7.13
C LEU A 549 -6.27 17.29 7.27
N SER A 550 -6.66 16.05 6.99
CA SER A 550 -8.08 15.65 7.04
C SER A 550 -8.66 15.65 8.46
N LEU A 551 -7.88 15.24 9.47
CA LEU A 551 -8.33 15.15 10.86
C LEU A 551 -8.18 16.46 11.66
N PHE A 552 -7.09 17.21 11.46
CA PHE A 552 -6.70 18.29 12.38
C PHE A 552 -6.50 19.67 11.73
N SER A 553 -6.83 19.84 10.45
CA SER A 553 -6.72 21.14 9.76
C SER A 553 -7.52 22.27 10.40
N CYS A 554 -8.62 21.97 11.07
CA CYS A 554 -9.46 22.96 11.74
C CYS A 554 -8.77 23.63 12.95
N ILE A 555 -7.84 22.92 13.57
CA ILE A 555 -7.10 23.36 14.76
C ILE A 555 -5.85 24.16 14.36
N TYR A 556 -5.20 23.77 13.27
CA TYR A 556 -4.05 24.48 12.73
C TYR A 556 -4.24 24.77 11.23
N PRO A 557 -4.82 25.94 10.87
CA PRO A 557 -5.14 26.27 9.47
C PRO A 557 -3.94 26.32 8.52
N LEU A 558 -2.74 26.61 9.04
CA LEU A 558 -1.49 26.63 8.27
C LEU A 558 -0.96 25.23 7.91
N THR A 559 -1.59 24.15 8.37
CA THR A 559 -1.17 22.76 8.06
C THR A 559 -1.01 22.55 6.56
N ALA A 560 -2.00 22.97 5.77
CA ALA A 560 -1.99 22.76 4.33
C ALA A 560 -0.85 23.51 3.62
N LEU A 561 -0.47 24.69 4.10
CA LEU A 561 0.63 25.47 3.54
C LEU A 561 1.98 24.79 3.82
N LEU A 562 2.19 24.29 5.05
CA LEU A 562 3.41 23.56 5.39
C LEU A 562 3.55 22.28 4.56
N LEU A 563 2.48 21.50 4.45
CA LEU A 563 2.46 20.29 3.62
C LEU A 563 2.67 20.58 2.14
N LEU A 564 2.13 21.70 1.63
CA LEU A 564 2.35 22.11 0.25
C LEU A 564 3.83 22.41 -0.02
N ILE A 565 4.50 23.12 0.90
CA ILE A 565 5.94 23.39 0.79
C ILE A 565 6.74 22.08 0.84
N ASN A 566 6.35 21.15 1.73
CA ASN A 566 6.96 19.82 1.80
C ASN A 566 6.90 19.11 0.45
N ASN A 567 5.70 19.00 -0.12
CA ASN A 567 5.51 18.15 -1.29
C ASN A 567 6.19 18.73 -2.54
N ILE A 568 6.34 20.06 -2.62
CA ILE A 568 7.10 20.70 -3.70
C ILE A 568 8.58 20.28 -3.65
N THR A 569 9.17 20.22 -2.46
CA THR A 569 10.56 19.74 -2.30
C THR A 569 10.65 18.22 -2.45
N GLU A 570 9.65 17.49 -1.96
CA GLU A 570 9.55 16.03 -2.03
C GLU A 570 9.61 15.53 -3.48
N ILE A 571 8.82 16.14 -4.37
CA ILE A 571 8.81 15.82 -5.81
C ILE A 571 10.23 15.83 -6.39
N ARG A 572 11.07 16.77 -5.94
CA ARG A 572 12.44 16.95 -6.46
C ARG A 572 13.45 16.08 -5.74
N GLY A 573 13.33 15.94 -4.42
CA GLY A 573 14.15 15.06 -3.59
C GLY A 573 14.03 13.62 -4.06
N ASP A 574 12.80 13.12 -4.19
CA ASP A 574 12.52 11.74 -4.63
C ASP A 574 13.00 11.46 -6.04
N ALA A 575 12.76 12.40 -6.97
CA ALA A 575 13.23 12.28 -8.34
C ALA A 575 14.77 12.21 -8.40
N TYR A 576 15.46 12.97 -7.55
CA TYR A 576 16.91 12.89 -7.43
C TYR A 576 17.36 11.56 -6.83
N LYS A 577 16.76 11.14 -5.70
CA LYS A 577 17.08 9.90 -4.98
C LYS A 577 17.02 8.69 -5.94
N ILE A 578 15.92 8.55 -6.69
CA ILE A 578 15.74 7.41 -7.60
C ILE A 578 16.65 7.46 -8.83
N CYS A 579 17.07 8.64 -9.28
CA CYS A 579 17.94 8.78 -10.46
C CYS A 579 19.43 8.61 -10.14
N ARG A 580 19.87 8.88 -8.90
CA ARG A 580 21.30 8.96 -8.56
C ARG A 580 21.74 8.09 -7.40
N LEU A 581 20.87 7.79 -6.44
CA LEU A 581 21.26 7.10 -5.21
C LEU A 581 20.92 5.62 -5.21
N PHE A 582 19.97 5.19 -6.03
CA PHE A 582 19.49 3.81 -6.05
C PHE A 582 19.62 3.18 -7.42
N ARG A 583 19.80 1.86 -7.42
CA ARG A 583 19.68 1.05 -8.63
C ARG A 583 18.23 1.03 -9.10
N LYS A 584 18.06 0.91 -10.40
CA LYS A 584 16.74 0.77 -11.04
C LYS A 584 15.95 -0.41 -10.45
N PRO A 585 14.70 -0.21 -10.01
CA PRO A 585 13.83 -1.32 -9.61
C PRO A 585 13.22 -2.02 -10.83
N PHE A 586 12.88 -3.30 -10.68
CA PHE A 586 11.95 -3.94 -11.60
C PHE A 586 10.53 -3.47 -11.31
N SER A 587 9.82 -3.07 -12.36
CA SER A 587 8.48 -2.53 -12.22
C SER A 587 7.45 -3.41 -12.93
N PRO A 588 6.60 -4.12 -12.19
CA PRO A 588 5.48 -4.81 -12.80
C PRO A 588 4.47 -3.80 -13.35
N PRO A 589 3.77 -4.15 -14.45
CA PRO A 589 2.64 -3.35 -14.90
C PRO A 589 1.53 -3.39 -13.84
N VAL A 590 1.06 -2.23 -13.40
CA VAL A 590 0.02 -2.07 -12.38
C VAL A 590 -1.08 -1.14 -12.88
N SER A 591 -2.31 -1.36 -12.46
CA SER A 591 -3.48 -0.56 -12.87
C SER A 591 -3.84 0.56 -11.89
N ASN A 592 -3.32 0.51 -10.67
CA ASN A 592 -3.59 1.47 -9.60
C ASN A 592 -2.48 1.44 -8.52
N MET A 593 -2.62 2.27 -7.48
CA MET A 593 -1.69 2.34 -6.34
C MET A 593 -1.77 1.13 -5.38
N GLY A 594 -2.65 0.17 -5.62
CA GLY A 594 -2.86 -1.00 -4.77
C GLY A 594 -3.57 -0.69 -3.45
N VAL A 595 -3.01 -1.18 -2.34
CA VAL A 595 -3.59 -1.07 -0.99
C VAL A 595 -3.72 0.38 -0.52
N TRP A 596 -2.85 1.27 -0.98
CA TRP A 596 -2.88 2.69 -0.58
C TRP A 596 -4.21 3.37 -0.91
N GLN A 597 -4.80 3.04 -2.06
CA GLN A 597 -6.12 3.54 -2.44
C GLN A 597 -7.21 3.05 -1.47
N HIS A 598 -7.16 1.77 -1.08
CA HIS A 598 -8.10 1.18 -0.13
C HIS A 598 -7.95 1.80 1.26
N VAL A 599 -6.72 2.07 1.69
CA VAL A 599 -6.44 2.69 2.98
C VAL A 599 -6.93 4.13 3.04
N LEU A 600 -6.68 4.93 2.01
CA LEU A 600 -7.19 6.31 1.96
C LEU A 600 -8.72 6.34 2.04
N ILE A 601 -9.39 5.38 1.38
CA ILE A 601 -10.85 5.20 1.49
C ILE A 601 -11.23 4.76 2.92
N LEU A 602 -10.49 3.86 3.55
CA LEU A 602 -10.73 3.42 4.92
C LEU A 602 -10.59 4.59 5.91
N VAL A 603 -9.54 5.41 5.80
CA VAL A 603 -9.37 6.62 6.62
C VAL A 603 -10.56 7.55 6.45
N LYS A 604 -11.04 7.74 5.20
CA LYS A 604 -12.28 8.50 4.92
C LYS A 604 -13.51 7.86 5.59
N MET A 605 -13.67 6.54 5.56
CA MET A 605 -14.81 5.87 6.20
C MET A 605 -14.75 5.96 7.73
N ILE A 606 -13.57 5.76 8.32
CA ILE A 606 -13.34 5.92 9.76
C ILE A 606 -13.65 7.37 10.16
N LEU A 607 -13.25 8.35 9.36
CA LEU A 607 -13.62 9.76 9.55
C LEU A 607 -15.14 9.97 9.57
N ALA A 608 -15.86 9.37 8.62
CA ALA A 608 -17.32 9.45 8.57
C ALA A 608 -18.00 8.77 9.77
N PHE A 609 -17.36 7.78 10.39
CA PHE A 609 -17.88 7.07 11.55
C PHE A 609 -17.49 7.71 12.89
N MET A 610 -16.29 8.30 12.98
CA MET A 610 -15.74 8.93 14.18
C MET A 610 -16.32 10.32 14.42
N ILE A 611 -16.82 11.00 13.39
CA ILE A 611 -17.59 12.24 13.54
C ILE A 611 -19.03 11.82 13.86
N PRO A 612 -19.52 12.02 15.09
CA PRO A 612 -20.92 11.73 15.38
C PRO A 612 -21.79 12.58 14.46
N ASP A 613 -22.79 11.97 13.80
CA ASP A 613 -23.76 12.62 12.90
C ASP A 613 -24.55 13.78 13.57
N GLU A 614 -24.32 13.98 14.87
CA GLU A 614 -25.24 14.53 15.84
C GLU A 614 -24.44 15.10 17.04
N PRO A 615 -24.42 16.43 17.27
CA PRO A 615 -23.78 16.99 18.46
C PRO A 615 -24.46 16.49 19.74
N ASP A 616 -23.70 16.27 20.83
CA ASP A 616 -24.24 15.71 22.08
C ASP A 616 -25.44 16.51 22.63
N TRP A 617 -25.43 17.84 22.51
CA TRP A 617 -26.55 18.69 22.93
C TRP A 617 -27.80 18.51 22.06
N VAL A 618 -27.65 18.16 20.76
CA VAL A 618 -28.77 17.84 19.85
C VAL A 618 -29.31 16.44 20.14
N ARG A 619 -28.43 15.48 20.43
CA ARG A 619 -28.82 14.13 20.87
C ARG A 619 -29.66 14.20 22.14
N ILE A 620 -29.15 14.88 23.17
CA ILE A 620 -29.85 15.09 24.45
C ILE A 620 -31.19 15.81 24.23
N LYS A 621 -31.23 16.84 23.38
CA LYS A 621 -32.47 17.60 23.15
C LYS A 621 -33.51 16.80 22.37
N ARG A 622 -33.11 15.97 21.41
CA ARG A 622 -34.02 15.02 20.74
C ARG A 622 -34.51 13.95 21.71
N GLU A 623 -33.62 13.34 22.50
CA GLU A 623 -34.01 12.35 23.52
C GLU A 623 -35.02 12.95 24.51
N GLN A 624 -34.85 14.23 24.87
CA GLN A 624 -35.78 14.95 25.72
C GLN A 624 -37.12 15.25 25.03
N ILE A 625 -37.12 15.55 23.73
CA ILE A 625 -38.35 15.69 22.92
C ILE A 625 -39.07 14.35 22.78
N GLU A 626 -38.35 13.26 22.53
CA GLU A 626 -38.90 11.91 22.46
C GLU A 626 -39.47 11.46 23.81
N PHE A 627 -38.77 11.73 24.90
CA PHE A 627 -39.27 11.48 26.26
C PHE A 627 -40.56 12.26 26.53
N ASN A 628 -40.58 13.57 26.22
CA ASN A 628 -41.76 14.41 26.39
C ASN A 628 -42.93 13.94 25.48
N SER A 629 -42.63 13.48 24.27
CA SER A 629 -43.62 12.94 23.33
C SER A 629 -44.19 11.61 23.81
N MET A 630 -43.34 10.70 24.34
CA MET A 630 -43.78 9.46 24.97
C MET A 630 -44.59 9.72 26.24
N GLN A 631 -44.22 10.73 27.04
CA GLN A 631 -44.97 11.12 28.23
C GLN A 631 -46.33 11.70 27.85
N ALA A 632 -46.41 12.56 26.83
CA ALA A 632 -47.67 13.07 26.29
C ALA A 632 -48.56 11.96 25.71
N LEU A 633 -47.98 10.99 24.99
CA LEU A 633 -48.66 9.78 24.51
C LEU A 633 -49.20 8.95 25.66
N SER A 634 -48.41 8.72 26.72
CA SER A 634 -48.89 7.98 27.90
C SER A 634 -50.02 8.69 28.64
N GLN A 635 -50.03 10.02 28.66
CA GLN A 635 -51.13 10.82 29.20
C GLN A 635 -52.39 10.79 28.31
N GLN A 636 -52.22 10.80 26.98
CA GLN A 636 -53.34 10.66 26.03
C GLN A 636 -53.93 9.24 26.06
N VAL A 637 -53.08 8.22 26.12
CA VAL A 637 -53.49 6.82 26.30
C VAL A 637 -54.14 6.63 27.68
N GLY A 638 -53.65 7.31 28.72
CA GLY A 638 -54.28 7.38 30.05
C GLY A 638 -55.64 8.08 30.07
N ARG A 639 -55.89 9.06 29.18
CA ARG A 639 -57.19 9.71 29.00
C ARG A 639 -58.17 8.89 28.17
N HIS A 640 -57.71 8.23 27.10
CA HIS A 640 -58.53 7.38 26.25
C HIS A 640 -58.83 5.98 26.82
N THR A 641 -58.14 5.55 27.88
CA THR A 641 -58.40 4.29 28.60
C THR A 641 -59.56 4.37 29.61
N SER A 642 -60.32 5.47 29.62
CA SER A 642 -61.57 5.59 30.39
C SER A 642 -62.84 5.20 29.63
N LEU A 643 -62.78 4.94 28.32
CA LEU A 643 -63.97 4.66 27.50
C LEU A 643 -63.95 3.36 26.67
N LEU A 644 -62.89 2.56 26.73
CA LEU A 644 -62.88 1.21 26.13
C LEU A 644 -62.05 0.23 26.96
N ARG A 645 -62.73 -0.64 27.69
CA ARG A 645 -62.27 -2.01 28.02
C ARG A 645 -63.35 -2.98 27.53
N PRO A 646 -63.02 -4.22 27.14
CA PRO A 646 -61.78 -4.69 26.52
C PRO A 646 -62.09 -5.67 25.36
N VAL A 647 -61.52 -5.47 24.15
CA VAL A 647 -61.43 -6.58 23.18
C VAL A 647 -60.16 -7.35 23.50
N LEU A 648 -60.33 -8.32 24.39
CA LEU A 648 -59.36 -9.34 24.78
C LEU A 648 -58.95 -10.17 23.56
N ILE A 649 -57.73 -9.98 23.06
CA ILE A 649 -57.00 -11.05 22.36
C ILE A 649 -55.70 -11.43 23.12
N LYS A 650 -55.28 -10.66 24.12
CA LYS A 650 -54.10 -10.98 24.94
C LYS A 650 -54.33 -11.89 26.16
N PRO A 651 -55.50 -11.92 26.85
CA PRO A 651 -55.60 -12.76 28.05
C PRO A 651 -55.93 -14.23 27.77
N ILE A 652 -56.48 -14.60 26.60
CA ILE A 652 -56.69 -16.03 26.27
C ILE A 652 -55.34 -16.73 26.10
N ILE A 653 -54.35 -16.07 25.48
CA ILE A 653 -53.02 -16.63 25.27
C ILE A 653 -52.24 -16.67 26.60
N ILE A 654 -52.34 -15.63 27.43
CA ILE A 654 -51.70 -15.62 28.75
C ILE A 654 -52.37 -16.62 29.71
N HIS A 655 -53.68 -16.79 29.64
CA HIS A 655 -54.41 -17.77 30.47
C HIS A 655 -54.21 -19.21 29.95
N MET A 656 -54.08 -19.43 28.63
CA MET A 656 -53.64 -20.72 28.09
C MET A 656 -52.20 -21.03 28.48
N LEU A 657 -51.28 -20.07 28.38
CA LEU A 657 -49.88 -20.26 28.78
C LEU A 657 -49.79 -20.49 30.30
N LEU A 658 -50.52 -19.76 31.13
CA LEU A 658 -50.53 -19.98 32.59
C LEU A 658 -51.17 -21.31 32.98
N VAL A 659 -52.24 -21.75 32.30
CA VAL A 659 -52.82 -23.09 32.53
C VAL A 659 -51.82 -24.17 32.10
N PHE A 660 -51.21 -24.04 30.92
CA PHE A 660 -50.21 -24.98 30.40
C PHE A 660 -48.93 -25.03 31.27
N TYR A 661 -48.49 -23.90 31.82
CA TYR A 661 -47.36 -23.84 32.75
C TYR A 661 -47.73 -24.39 34.14
N SER A 662 -48.96 -24.17 34.62
CA SER A 662 -49.40 -24.70 35.92
C SER A 662 -49.58 -26.22 35.91
N GLU A 663 -50.03 -26.79 34.79
CA GLU A 663 -50.23 -28.23 34.60
C GLU A 663 -48.89 -28.95 34.39
N LYS A 664 -47.93 -28.29 33.70
CA LYS A 664 -46.56 -28.77 33.54
C LYS A 664 -45.76 -28.71 34.86
N LEU A 665 -45.99 -27.70 35.71
CA LEU A 665 -45.42 -27.66 37.06
C LEU A 665 -45.98 -28.77 37.97
N ARG A 666 -47.28 -29.07 37.86
CA ARG A 666 -47.93 -30.17 38.60
C ARG A 666 -47.36 -31.53 38.21
N LEU A 667 -47.17 -31.77 36.91
CA LEU A 667 -46.56 -33.01 36.39
C LEU A 667 -45.07 -33.15 36.76
N LEU A 668 -44.34 -32.04 36.85
CA LEU A 668 -42.93 -32.04 37.29
C LEU A 668 -42.80 -32.30 38.80
N GLN A 669 -43.78 -31.90 39.62
CA GLN A 669 -43.83 -32.26 41.04
C GLN A 669 -44.20 -33.73 41.29
N GLU A 670 -44.98 -34.36 40.41
CA GLU A 670 -45.31 -35.79 40.52
C GLU A 670 -44.17 -36.73 40.09
N LEU A 671 -43.20 -36.24 39.30
CA LEU A 671 -42.08 -37.05 38.77
C LEU A 671 -40.79 -36.98 39.62
N ASN A 672 -40.79 -36.25 40.73
CA ASN A 672 -39.72 -36.19 41.75
C ASN A 672 -38.28 -36.14 41.20
N LEU A 673 -38.07 -35.34 40.14
CA LEU A 673 -36.75 -35.11 39.55
C LEU A 673 -36.10 -33.89 40.19
N ASP A 674 -34.82 -34.05 40.51
CA ASP A 674 -34.02 -33.13 41.34
C ASP A 674 -33.97 -31.70 40.77
N GLU A 675 -34.21 -30.72 41.64
CA GLU A 675 -34.54 -29.32 41.34
C GLU A 675 -33.46 -28.55 40.55
N LYS A 676 -32.27 -29.14 40.37
CA LYS A 676 -31.10 -28.52 39.73
C LYS A 676 -30.99 -28.77 38.23
N GLU A 677 -31.61 -29.81 37.67
CA GLU A 677 -31.59 -30.03 36.20
C GLU A 677 -32.74 -29.33 35.48
N ALA A 678 -33.90 -29.18 36.12
CA ALA A 678 -35.06 -28.49 35.53
C ALA A 678 -34.83 -26.97 35.31
N THR A 679 -34.00 -26.35 36.15
CA THR A 679 -33.65 -24.92 36.04
C THR A 679 -32.64 -24.62 34.92
N ALA A 680 -31.91 -25.62 34.43
CA ALA A 680 -30.97 -25.47 33.31
C ALA A 680 -31.69 -25.54 31.94
N GLU A 681 -32.68 -26.43 31.77
CA GLU A 681 -33.45 -26.49 30.52
C GLU A 681 -34.43 -25.33 30.34
N LEU A 682 -35.02 -24.80 31.43
CA LEU A 682 -35.97 -23.67 31.36
C LEU A 682 -35.31 -22.35 30.88
N ASN A 683 -34.01 -22.19 31.14
CA ASN A 683 -33.26 -21.00 30.72
C ASN A 683 -32.83 -21.06 29.25
N LEU A 684 -32.67 -22.25 28.66
CA LEU A 684 -32.35 -22.39 27.23
C LEU A 684 -33.58 -22.23 26.33
N THR A 685 -34.75 -22.73 26.73
CA THR A 685 -35.98 -22.67 25.90
C THR A 685 -36.72 -21.32 25.99
N SER A 686 -36.63 -20.59 27.12
CA SER A 686 -37.24 -19.26 27.23
C SER A 686 -36.52 -18.18 26.41
N ARG A 687 -35.20 -18.31 26.21
CA ARG A 687 -34.41 -17.38 25.40
C ARG A 687 -34.52 -17.63 23.89
N GLY A 688 -34.68 -18.88 23.46
CA GLY A 688 -34.83 -19.22 22.04
C GLY A 688 -36.20 -18.84 21.45
N THR A 689 -37.27 -18.95 22.23
CA THR A 689 -38.64 -18.80 21.69
C THR A 689 -39.12 -17.33 21.67
N VAL A 690 -38.59 -16.48 22.55
CA VAL A 690 -38.89 -15.03 22.55
C VAL A 690 -38.14 -14.30 21.41
N PHE A 691 -36.96 -14.80 21.02
CA PHE A 691 -36.15 -14.20 19.95
C PHE A 691 -36.75 -14.47 18.56
N LEU A 692 -37.34 -15.64 18.33
CA LEU A 692 -37.96 -16.00 17.05
C LEU A 692 -39.31 -15.32 16.80
N PHE A 693 -40.06 -14.94 17.84
CA PHE A 693 -41.37 -14.29 17.67
C PHE A 693 -41.29 -12.76 17.53
N LEU A 694 -40.25 -12.12 18.07
CA LEU A 694 -40.02 -10.66 17.90
C LEU A 694 -39.48 -10.30 16.50
N VAL A 695 -38.89 -11.26 15.78
CA VAL A 695 -38.35 -11.04 14.42
C VAL A 695 -39.44 -10.98 13.34
N GLN A 696 -40.68 -11.40 13.63
CA GLN A 696 -41.68 -11.62 12.57
C GLN A 696 -42.87 -10.64 12.54
N THR A 697 -42.93 -9.63 13.42
CA THR A 697 -44.06 -8.67 13.44
C THR A 697 -43.67 -7.21 13.74
N ASN A 698 -42.95 -6.56 12.81
CA ASN A 698 -43.25 -5.18 12.38
C ASN A 698 -42.23 -4.69 11.35
N ALA A 699 -42.54 -4.86 10.07
CA ALA A 699 -41.86 -4.18 8.98
C ALA A 699 -42.54 -2.82 8.72
N SER A 700 -41.88 -1.72 9.04
CA SER A 700 -42.02 -0.48 8.27
C SER A 700 -40.84 0.49 8.50
N PHE A 701 -40.16 0.79 7.40
CA PHE A 701 -39.39 2.01 7.09
C PHE A 701 -38.13 2.41 7.88
N GLN A 702 -37.75 1.73 8.97
CA GLN A 702 -36.54 2.09 9.74
C GLN A 702 -35.35 1.12 9.58
N GLU A 703 -35.46 0.11 8.71
CA GLU A 703 -34.44 -0.94 8.55
C GLU A 703 -33.26 -0.62 7.63
N HIS A 704 -33.22 0.51 6.93
CA HIS A 704 -32.04 0.83 6.10
C HIS A 704 -30.81 1.26 6.92
N GLN A 705 -31.01 1.68 8.17
CA GLN A 705 -29.95 2.16 9.08
C GLN A 705 -29.47 1.04 10.03
N GLN A 706 -30.39 0.18 10.51
CA GLN A 706 -30.02 -0.94 11.38
C GLN A 706 -29.34 -2.09 10.61
N LEU A 707 -29.76 -2.41 9.37
CA LEU A 707 -29.06 -3.43 8.56
C LEU A 707 -27.61 -3.04 8.26
N ARG A 708 -27.28 -1.74 8.14
CA ARG A 708 -25.89 -1.27 7.98
C ARG A 708 -25.05 -1.50 9.24
N ILE A 709 -25.66 -1.40 10.42
CA ILE A 709 -24.98 -1.62 11.71
C ILE A 709 -24.77 -3.12 11.95
N THR A 710 -25.73 -3.97 11.57
CA THR A 710 -25.60 -5.43 11.76
C THR A 710 -24.72 -6.09 10.70
N LEU A 711 -24.76 -5.68 9.41
CA LEU A 711 -23.79 -6.16 8.41
C LEU A 711 -22.36 -5.67 8.71
N GLY A 712 -22.20 -4.46 9.24
CA GLY A 712 -20.88 -3.96 9.66
C GLY A 712 -20.28 -4.75 10.82
N SER A 713 -21.11 -5.19 11.76
CA SER A 713 -20.68 -6.01 12.91
C SER A 713 -20.34 -7.45 12.51
N VAL A 714 -21.00 -7.99 11.47
CA VAL A 714 -20.70 -9.33 10.94
C VAL A 714 -19.45 -9.31 10.05
N CYS A 715 -19.17 -8.23 9.32
CA CYS A 715 -17.92 -8.08 8.56
C CYS A 715 -16.68 -7.92 9.45
N ALA A 716 -16.80 -7.33 10.65
CA ALA A 716 -15.70 -7.22 11.61
C ALA A 716 -15.34 -8.54 12.31
N ILE A 717 -16.21 -9.55 12.23
CA ILE A 717 -15.96 -10.89 12.78
C ILE A 717 -15.36 -11.83 11.70
N TYR A 718 -15.30 -11.40 10.44
CA TYR A 718 -14.77 -12.17 9.30
C TYR A 718 -13.50 -11.60 8.66
N PHE A 719 -12.85 -10.59 9.25
CA PHE A 719 -11.54 -10.07 8.82
C PHE A 719 -10.48 -10.14 9.92
#